data_AF-A0A9D2IUN1-F1
#
_entry.id   AF-A0A9D2IUN1-F1
#
_cell.length_a   1.000
_cell.length_b   1.000
_cell.length_c   1.000
_cell.angle_alpha   90.00
_cell.angle_beta   90.00
_cell.angle_gamma   90.00
#
_symmetry.space_group_name_H-M   'P 1'
#
loop_
_entity.id
_entity.type
_entity.pdbx_description
1 polymer ?
#
loop_
_entity_poly.entity_id
_entity_poly.type
_entity_poly.pdbx_seq_one_letter_code
_entity_poly.pdbx_strand_id
1 'polypeptide(L)'
;MNHCRKTIAVLLAAALFGAALTACAPAGTTGQTPGTEEPGTTPETPGTTPENPGTGDVFDTGTTPEGILGLSHESGVYASDLLLSVSAGEASHTIYYTLDGSMPTEDSLCYSAPIVIRDEGASRDYLLTDAVAAWYDSLYAPRGTYEYETGNACTVVRLLEVDAQGNEVARKTKTYFIREKGAAAFELPVISLSLPQENAVAFYTDIEEEPKERAEMEYFDFASDERFALNTQIKVGGNWTKWFPYHTMNVNFNKDENDEKNEPVTVKVFGDRPARDGSELTDFKRFRLHCGGNSQNITWFGDAFVQRVAAEIAPERGEMVQTATTGYRPCEVYINGEYWGMYAIREHYADVYFEQNYGVDKDDVILIDRSHYVVEGDSAYEDDAVFNTRYHFEVAEDDEEERGMAYATELFDALYAAVGLAEAGDMDGYARAIADLGDMIDVQSLTDLILVQFYTGNWDFMSNNIKMWRTANVDPENPYADGKWRFCLHDLDFSFEFAWGDNGLSGANGYLLYDQSDYSYSVDSFDPAYMESAPYTYRPGVNYLDFYLGNAYLNYNGVGTLSPENTCLFSAFVYDEDFRETFAARSQEIAEIYTSDAALEILDEMEEEVDTPIQRHVLRWNRTQWNDSFDYSVWKNKLSNTRAVLASRTNCYGIYPNNDYLDRQIEAAFWRYLNDISYDA
;
A
#
# COMPACT_ATOMS: atom_id res chain seq x y z
N MET A 1 25.79 -38.87 -2.56
CA MET A 1 25.55 -40.31 -2.31
C MET A 1 25.84 -40.61 -0.84
N ASN A 2 24.99 -41.37 -0.14
CA ASN A 2 25.08 -41.67 1.31
C ASN A 2 24.98 -40.48 2.29
N HIS A 3 23.77 -39.92 2.47
CA HIS A 3 23.11 -39.83 3.79
C HIS A 3 21.61 -39.52 3.59
N CYS A 4 20.80 -40.56 3.41
CA CYS A 4 19.35 -40.45 3.27
C CYS A 4 18.71 -41.78 3.67
N ARG A 5 17.89 -41.77 4.76
CA ARG A 5 16.84 -42.72 5.18
C ARG A 5 16.70 -42.75 6.71
N LYS A 6 15.43 -42.78 7.17
CA LYS A 6 14.88 -42.48 8.53
C LYS A 6 14.61 -40.97 8.66
N THR A 7 13.37 -40.49 8.84
CA THR A 7 12.20 -41.16 9.44
C THR A 7 10.90 -40.79 8.72
N ILE A 8 10.26 -41.77 8.05
CA ILE A 8 8.84 -41.72 7.68
C ILE A 8 8.21 -43.03 8.19
N ALA A 9 7.47 -42.93 9.29
CA ALA A 9 6.51 -43.95 9.78
C ALA A 9 5.75 -43.38 10.98
N VAL A 10 4.48 -43.77 11.12
CA VAL A 10 3.52 -43.37 12.18
C VAL A 10 2.90 -41.98 11.99
N LEU A 11 1.78 -41.95 11.25
CA LEU A 11 0.51 -41.34 11.69
C LEU A 11 -0.61 -41.74 10.70
N LEU A 12 -1.22 -42.92 10.93
CA LEU A 12 -2.40 -43.37 10.20
C LEU A 12 -3.17 -44.42 11.02
N ALA A 13 -3.98 -43.98 12.01
CA ALA A 13 -5.01 -44.79 12.68
C ALA A 13 -5.83 -44.00 13.74
N ALA A 14 -6.74 -43.11 13.35
CA ALA A 14 -7.85 -42.66 14.22
C ALA A 14 -8.97 -41.91 13.47
N ALA A 15 -9.94 -42.64 12.89
CA ALA A 15 -11.36 -42.24 12.76
C ALA A 15 -12.14 -43.25 11.90
N LEU A 16 -13.02 -44.04 12.51
CA LEU A 16 -14.04 -44.85 11.84
C LEU A 16 -15.27 -44.93 12.75
N PHE A 17 -16.46 -45.01 12.15
CA PHE A 17 -17.79 -44.74 12.75
C PHE A 17 -18.01 -43.26 13.11
N GLY A 18 -19.13 -42.60 12.81
CA GLY A 18 -20.40 -42.90 12.11
C GLY A 18 -21.32 -41.67 12.31
N ALA A 19 -22.37 -41.37 11.54
CA ALA A 19 -23.27 -42.21 10.75
C ALA A 19 -23.97 -41.40 9.64
N ALA A 20 -24.72 -42.08 8.76
CA ALA A 20 -25.47 -41.46 7.65
C ALA A 20 -26.87 -40.98 8.06
N LEU A 21 -27.38 -39.92 7.41
CA LEU A 21 -28.81 -39.61 7.32
C LEU A 21 -29.16 -38.86 6.02
N THR A 22 -29.74 -39.61 5.07
CA THR A 22 -30.76 -39.23 4.06
C THR A 22 -30.69 -37.87 3.36
N ALA A 23 -30.43 -37.91 2.04
CA ALA A 23 -30.86 -36.89 1.10
C ALA A 23 -32.35 -37.02 0.73
N CYS A 24 -33.04 -35.89 0.48
CA CYS A 24 -34.27 -35.84 -0.31
C CYS A 24 -34.46 -34.45 -0.92
N ALA A 25 -34.41 -34.36 -2.26
CA ALA A 25 -34.97 -33.25 -3.03
C ALA A 25 -36.45 -33.59 -3.36
N PRO A 26 -37.29 -32.64 -3.85
CA PRO A 26 -37.17 -32.19 -5.24
C PRO A 26 -37.52 -30.71 -5.49
N ALA A 27 -37.31 -30.28 -6.73
CA ALA A 27 -37.47 -28.90 -7.20
C ALA A 27 -38.90 -28.53 -7.68
N GLY A 28 -39.17 -27.22 -7.70
CA GLY A 28 -39.88 -26.55 -8.80
C GLY A 28 -41.38 -26.26 -8.64
N THR A 29 -41.78 -25.01 -8.90
CA THR A 29 -42.63 -24.68 -10.06
C THR A 29 -42.73 -23.17 -10.34
N THR A 30 -43.02 -22.88 -11.61
CA THR A 30 -43.11 -21.57 -12.29
C THR A 30 -44.34 -20.72 -11.95
N GLY A 31 -44.24 -19.38 -12.12
CA GLY A 31 -45.40 -18.50 -12.29
C GLY A 31 -45.03 -17.07 -12.74
N GLN A 32 -45.34 -16.70 -13.99
CA GLN A 32 -45.18 -15.35 -14.56
C GLN A 32 -46.55 -14.64 -14.79
N THR A 33 -46.47 -13.34 -15.11
CA THR A 33 -47.45 -12.50 -15.86
C THR A 33 -48.46 -11.67 -15.02
N PRO A 34 -49.04 -10.54 -15.54
CA PRO A 34 -48.35 -9.23 -15.49
C PRO A 34 -49.24 -7.98 -15.26
N GLY A 35 -48.60 -6.86 -14.92
CA GLY A 35 -48.84 -5.48 -15.44
C GLY A 35 -50.18 -4.74 -15.21
N THR A 36 -50.09 -3.43 -14.94
CA THR A 36 -51.00 -2.37 -15.46
C THR A 36 -50.37 -0.98 -15.26
N GLU A 37 -50.41 -0.14 -16.29
CA GLU A 37 -50.03 1.29 -16.27
C GLU A 37 -51.25 2.24 -16.13
N GLU A 38 -50.96 3.55 -16.20
CA GLU A 38 -51.77 4.68 -16.70
C GLU A 38 -52.42 5.68 -15.70
N PRO A 39 -52.66 6.97 -16.07
CA PRO A 39 -51.97 8.10 -15.41
C PRO A 39 -52.88 9.32 -15.03
N GLY A 40 -52.32 10.45 -14.55
CA GLY A 40 -53.12 11.68 -14.29
C GLY A 40 -52.38 13.00 -13.95
N THR A 41 -52.88 14.14 -14.48
CA THR A 41 -52.25 15.48 -14.58
C THR A 41 -53.04 16.61 -13.84
N THR A 42 -52.50 17.76 -13.35
CA THR A 42 -51.11 18.30 -13.35
C THR A 42 -50.75 19.22 -12.13
N PRO A 43 -51.02 20.56 -12.05
CA PRO A 43 -49.99 21.47 -11.49
C PRO A 43 -50.42 22.52 -10.43
N GLU A 44 -49.47 23.03 -9.63
CA GLU A 44 -49.31 24.47 -9.29
C GLU A 44 -47.96 24.75 -8.56
N THR A 45 -47.65 26.01 -8.23
CA THR A 45 -46.27 26.58 -8.23
C THR A 45 -45.87 27.28 -6.89
N PRO A 46 -44.70 27.96 -6.77
CA PRO A 46 -43.54 27.52 -5.97
C PRO A 46 -43.41 28.15 -4.57
N GLY A 47 -42.63 27.50 -3.69
CA GLY A 47 -42.17 28.03 -2.39
C GLY A 47 -40.72 27.60 -2.11
N THR A 48 -39.95 28.45 -1.42
CA THR A 48 -38.47 28.38 -1.39
C THR A 48 -37.88 27.80 -0.10
N THR A 49 -37.05 26.77 -0.23
CA THR A 49 -35.87 26.45 0.61
C THR A 49 -34.95 25.51 -0.18
N PRO A 50 -33.61 25.58 -0.05
CA PRO A 50 -32.74 24.52 -0.56
C PRO A 50 -32.83 23.32 0.39
N GLU A 51 -33.63 22.33 0.02
CA GLU A 51 -33.53 20.99 0.61
C GLU A 51 -32.31 20.28 0.01
N ASN A 52 -31.61 19.51 0.84
CA ASN A 52 -30.41 18.76 0.47
C ASN A 52 -30.84 17.40 -0.13
N PRO A 53 -30.58 17.10 -1.43
CA PRO A 53 -30.81 15.78 -2.01
C PRO A 53 -29.51 14.97 -2.01
N GLY A 54 -29.49 13.70 -1.61
CA GLY A 54 -30.57 12.89 -1.07
C GLY A 54 -30.03 11.53 -0.64
N THR A 55 -30.65 10.91 0.34
CA THR A 55 -30.13 9.73 1.03
C THR A 55 -29.89 8.51 0.14
N GLY A 56 -28.62 8.22 -0.14
CA GLY A 56 -28.14 6.90 -0.57
C GLY A 56 -28.05 5.92 0.59
N ASP A 57 -29.19 5.53 1.19
CA ASP A 57 -29.18 4.63 2.35
C ASP A 57 -29.12 3.15 1.94
N VAL A 58 -27.97 2.51 2.19
CA VAL A 58 -27.99 1.12 2.66
C VAL A 58 -28.26 1.17 4.17
N PHE A 59 -29.53 0.95 4.54
CA PHE A 59 -30.15 1.03 5.89
C PHE A 59 -30.65 2.41 6.40
N ASP A 60 -31.75 2.91 5.83
CA ASP A 60 -32.95 3.26 6.62
C ASP A 60 -34.21 3.33 5.72
N THR A 61 -35.06 2.30 5.77
CA THR A 61 -36.39 2.37 5.14
C THR A 61 -37.45 2.83 6.15
N GLY A 62 -37.55 4.14 6.34
CA GLY A 62 -38.76 4.87 6.76
C GLY A 62 -39.63 4.25 7.87
N THR A 63 -39.65 4.91 9.02
CA THR A 63 -40.15 4.47 10.34
C THR A 63 -39.14 3.61 11.09
N THR A 64 -38.42 4.27 12.01
CA THR A 64 -37.62 3.62 13.05
C THR A 64 -38.48 2.57 13.77
N PRO A 65 -38.12 1.28 13.72
CA PRO A 65 -38.82 0.25 14.47
C PRO A 65 -38.78 0.55 15.97
N GLU A 66 -39.89 0.29 16.69
CA GLU A 66 -39.83 0.15 18.15
C GLU A 66 -38.78 -0.93 18.49
N GLY A 67 -37.83 -0.63 19.37
CA GLY A 67 -36.74 -1.55 19.74
C GLY A 67 -35.33 -1.23 19.20
N ILE A 68 -35.09 -0.08 18.55
CA ILE A 68 -33.73 0.32 18.10
C ILE A 68 -33.31 1.67 18.71
N LEU A 69 -32.05 1.76 19.19
CA LEU A 69 -31.39 2.98 19.64
C LEU A 69 -31.43 4.05 18.53
N GLY A 70 -32.31 5.04 18.69
CA GLY A 70 -32.60 6.09 17.71
C GLY A 70 -31.79 7.36 17.94
N LEU A 71 -31.48 8.05 16.84
CA LEU A 71 -30.75 9.32 16.80
C LEU A 71 -31.61 10.34 16.05
N SER A 72 -31.60 11.58 16.52
CA SER A 72 -32.27 12.69 15.80
C SER A 72 -31.52 13.18 14.56
N HIS A 73 -30.22 12.87 14.47
CA HIS A 73 -29.29 13.31 13.45
C HIS A 73 -28.23 12.21 13.28
N GLU A 74 -27.85 11.91 12.04
CA GLU A 74 -26.81 10.93 11.74
C GLU A 74 -25.40 11.55 11.81
N SER A 75 -24.38 10.70 11.81
CA SER A 75 -22.98 11.13 11.71
C SER A 75 -22.72 11.86 10.38
N GLY A 76 -21.71 12.73 10.38
CA GLY A 76 -21.38 13.59 9.25
C GLY A 76 -21.14 15.05 9.66
N VAL A 77 -21.35 15.97 8.72
CA VAL A 77 -20.91 17.37 8.84
C VAL A 77 -22.06 18.37 8.88
N TYR A 78 -21.97 19.32 9.81
CA TYR A 78 -23.01 20.31 10.11
C TYR A 78 -22.44 21.73 10.14
N ALA A 79 -23.21 22.69 9.62
CA ALA A 79 -22.79 24.09 9.48
C ALA A 79 -22.76 24.89 10.79
N SER A 80 -23.35 24.35 11.87
CA SER A 80 -23.52 25.01 13.17
C SER A 80 -23.70 23.98 14.28
N ASP A 81 -23.56 24.42 15.54
CA ASP A 81 -23.90 23.66 16.74
C ASP A 81 -25.22 22.88 16.61
N LEU A 82 -25.20 21.66 17.11
CA LEU A 82 -26.25 20.65 16.96
C LEU A 82 -26.73 20.16 18.34
N LEU A 83 -28.04 19.93 18.48
CA LEU A 83 -28.65 19.31 19.65
C LEU A 83 -29.04 17.86 19.34
N LEU A 84 -28.12 16.94 19.59
CA LEU A 84 -28.33 15.52 19.36
C LEU A 84 -29.25 14.93 20.43
N SER A 85 -30.52 14.76 20.07
CA SER A 85 -31.45 13.93 20.84
C SER A 85 -31.25 12.45 20.50
N VAL A 86 -31.30 11.61 21.54
CA VAL A 86 -31.20 10.14 21.47
C VAL A 86 -32.47 9.52 22.08
N SER A 87 -32.92 8.39 21.55
CA SER A 87 -34.06 7.63 22.06
C SER A 87 -33.72 6.15 22.22
N ALA A 88 -34.02 5.56 23.37
CA ALA A 88 -33.83 4.13 23.60
C ALA A 88 -34.82 3.30 22.77
N GLY A 89 -34.46 2.06 22.46
CA GLY A 89 -35.35 1.10 21.81
C GLY A 89 -36.59 0.77 22.65
N GLU A 90 -36.46 0.75 23.99
CA GLU A 90 -37.60 0.67 24.92
C GLU A 90 -37.57 1.75 26.01
N ALA A 91 -38.76 2.18 26.46
CA ALA A 91 -38.91 3.20 27.49
C ALA A 91 -38.42 2.79 28.89
N SER A 92 -38.12 1.50 29.11
CA SER A 92 -37.52 0.94 30.33
C SER A 92 -36.00 0.97 30.34
N HIS A 93 -35.36 1.20 29.19
CA HIS A 93 -33.91 1.14 29.05
C HIS A 93 -33.24 2.45 29.45
N THR A 94 -31.95 2.36 29.80
CA THR A 94 -31.11 3.52 30.14
C THR A 94 -30.02 3.67 29.10
N ILE A 95 -29.75 4.89 28.64
CA ILE A 95 -28.65 5.20 27.72
C ILE A 95 -27.53 5.89 28.49
N TYR A 96 -26.31 5.40 28.28
CA TYR A 96 -25.05 5.99 28.74
C TYR A 96 -24.22 6.44 27.55
N TYR A 97 -23.45 7.51 27.71
CA TYR A 97 -22.64 8.06 26.62
C TYR A 97 -21.31 8.68 27.06
N THR A 98 -20.41 8.80 26.09
CA THR A 98 -19.09 9.45 26.19
C THR A 98 -18.84 10.33 24.95
N LEU A 99 -17.97 11.33 25.07
CA LEU A 99 -17.62 12.32 24.02
C LEU A 99 -16.11 12.43 23.76
N ASP A 100 -15.32 11.76 24.59
CA ASP A 100 -13.85 11.68 24.58
C ASP A 100 -13.33 10.46 23.80
N GLY A 101 -14.23 9.66 23.22
CA GLY A 101 -13.89 8.42 22.54
C GLY A 101 -13.69 7.22 23.49
N SER A 102 -13.86 7.34 24.81
CA SER A 102 -13.84 6.16 25.70
C SER A 102 -15.07 5.26 25.51
N MET A 103 -15.00 3.97 25.86
CA MET A 103 -16.16 3.08 25.78
C MET A 103 -17.17 3.37 26.90
N PRO A 104 -18.45 3.67 26.61
CA PRO A 104 -19.43 3.96 27.65
C PRO A 104 -19.75 2.72 28.50
N THR A 105 -20.00 2.99 29.78
CA THR A 105 -20.37 2.06 30.87
C THR A 105 -21.49 2.67 31.72
N GLU A 106 -22.04 1.92 32.69
CA GLU A 106 -23.03 2.46 33.63
C GLU A 106 -22.52 3.61 34.52
N ASP A 107 -21.19 3.77 34.65
CA ASP A 107 -20.55 4.89 35.36
C ASP A 107 -20.40 6.15 34.47
N SER A 108 -20.73 6.06 33.17
CA SER A 108 -20.62 7.16 32.20
C SER A 108 -21.80 8.13 32.28
N LEU A 109 -21.84 9.14 31.40
CA LEU A 109 -22.92 10.14 31.41
C LEU A 109 -24.26 9.50 31.04
N CYS A 110 -25.21 9.49 31.99
CA CYS A 110 -26.58 9.03 31.74
C CYS A 110 -27.36 10.07 30.91
N TYR A 111 -27.90 9.66 29.76
CA TYR A 111 -28.65 10.53 28.86
C TYR A 111 -29.98 10.98 29.49
N SER A 112 -30.16 12.30 29.58
CA SER A 112 -31.35 12.92 30.20
C SER A 112 -31.82 14.20 29.50
N ALA A 113 -31.03 14.73 28.57
CA ALA A 113 -31.32 15.88 27.73
C ALA A 113 -30.46 15.80 26.45
N PRO A 114 -30.82 16.50 25.35
CA PRO A 114 -30.05 16.48 24.11
C PRO A 114 -28.58 16.86 24.32
N ILE A 115 -27.68 16.11 23.70
CA ILE A 115 -26.23 16.31 23.75
C ILE A 115 -25.90 17.51 22.84
N VAL A 116 -25.14 18.48 23.36
CA VAL A 116 -24.69 19.65 22.57
C VAL A 116 -23.41 19.29 21.83
N ILE A 117 -23.51 19.13 20.52
CA ILE A 117 -22.37 18.95 19.60
C ILE A 117 -22.02 20.33 19.04
N ARG A 118 -20.74 20.68 19.02
CA ARG A 118 -20.23 22.02 18.69
C ARG A 118 -18.78 21.93 18.23
N ASP A 119 -18.26 22.99 17.63
CA ASP A 119 -16.83 23.05 17.30
C ASP A 119 -16.00 23.22 18.58
N GLU A 120 -15.48 22.11 19.09
CA GLU A 120 -14.61 22.06 20.26
C GLU A 120 -13.12 22.06 19.86
N GLY A 121 -12.76 22.26 18.60
CA GLY A 121 -11.40 22.04 18.10
C GLY A 121 -10.31 22.89 18.75
N ALA A 122 -10.63 24.04 19.32
CA ALA A 122 -9.68 24.87 20.09
C ALA A 122 -9.69 24.60 21.60
N SER A 123 -10.55 23.70 22.08
CA SER A 123 -10.78 23.40 23.50
C SER A 123 -10.77 21.90 23.85
N ARG A 124 -10.49 21.02 22.88
CA ARG A 124 -10.34 19.58 23.09
C ARG A 124 -9.01 19.28 23.80
N ASP A 125 -9.02 18.33 24.73
CA ASP A 125 -7.80 17.74 25.27
C ASP A 125 -7.25 16.73 24.25
N TYR A 126 -6.08 17.01 23.67
CA TYR A 126 -5.43 16.18 22.64
C TYR A 126 -4.60 15.05 23.25
N LEU A 127 -5.24 14.26 24.11
CA LEU A 127 -4.58 13.27 24.98
C LEU A 127 -3.80 12.21 24.20
N LEU A 128 -4.30 11.76 23.04
CA LEU A 128 -3.59 10.78 22.22
C LEU A 128 -2.39 11.43 21.53
N THR A 129 -2.56 12.62 20.94
CA THR A 129 -1.44 13.36 20.32
C THR A 129 -0.35 13.66 21.35
N ASP A 130 -0.68 14.15 22.54
CA ASP A 130 0.27 14.42 23.63
C ASP A 130 1.06 13.16 24.03
N ALA A 131 0.38 12.01 24.16
CA ALA A 131 1.01 10.75 24.54
C ALA A 131 1.97 10.23 23.46
N VAL A 132 1.56 10.26 22.19
CA VAL A 132 2.39 9.80 21.06
C VAL A 132 3.57 10.74 20.82
N ALA A 133 3.38 12.06 20.93
CA ALA A 133 4.48 13.03 20.87
C ALA A 133 5.51 12.80 21.99
N ALA A 134 5.06 12.60 23.23
CA ALA A 134 5.94 12.33 24.37
C ALA A 134 6.70 11.00 24.27
N TRP A 135 6.06 9.95 23.74
CA TRP A 135 6.71 8.68 23.42
C TRP A 135 7.79 8.85 22.35
N TYR A 136 7.48 9.54 21.25
CA TYR A 136 8.40 9.74 20.13
C TYR A 136 9.63 10.57 20.52
N ASP A 137 9.44 11.63 21.31
CA ASP A 137 10.52 12.43 21.92
C ASP A 137 11.32 11.67 23.00
N SER A 138 10.87 10.49 23.43
CA SER A 138 11.65 9.59 24.30
C SER A 138 12.57 8.66 23.50
N LEU A 139 12.16 8.26 22.28
CA LEU A 139 12.97 7.47 21.35
C LEU A 139 14.04 8.31 20.64
N TYR A 140 13.71 9.57 20.34
CA TYR A 140 14.58 10.50 19.64
C TYR A 140 14.71 11.81 20.41
N ALA A 141 15.93 12.34 20.57
CA ALA A 141 16.16 13.58 21.32
C ALA A 141 15.24 14.72 20.82
N PRO A 142 14.65 15.54 21.73
CA PRO A 142 13.46 16.37 21.44
C PRO A 142 13.52 17.13 20.11
N ARG A 143 12.59 16.78 19.19
CA ARG A 143 12.71 17.14 17.76
C ARG A 143 12.07 18.48 17.38
N GLY A 144 11.53 19.22 18.35
CA GLY A 144 10.95 20.55 18.17
C GLY A 144 9.89 20.85 19.23
N THR A 145 8.99 21.77 18.90
CA THR A 145 7.68 21.90 19.53
C THR A 145 6.64 21.45 18.52
N TYR A 146 5.84 20.43 18.85
CA TYR A 146 4.68 20.07 18.04
C TYR A 146 3.66 21.22 18.13
N GLU A 147 3.28 21.79 16.98
CA GLU A 147 2.16 22.72 16.90
C GLU A 147 0.91 21.92 16.55
N TYR A 148 -0.03 21.83 17.49
CA TYR A 148 -1.30 21.16 17.22
C TYR A 148 -2.18 22.00 16.34
N GLU A 149 -2.78 21.39 15.31
CA GLU A 149 -3.81 22.05 14.53
C GLU A 149 -5.11 22.15 15.34
N THR A 150 -5.20 23.21 16.14
CA THR A 150 -6.39 23.57 16.90
C THR A 150 -7.50 24.05 15.95
N GLY A 151 -8.70 23.50 16.12
CA GLY A 151 -9.88 23.84 15.31
C GLY A 151 -10.33 22.72 14.38
N ASN A 152 -9.48 21.74 14.11
CA ASN A 152 -9.81 20.62 13.21
C ASN A 152 -10.26 19.35 13.93
N ALA A 153 -10.61 19.36 15.21
CA ALA A 153 -11.18 18.17 15.87
C ALA A 153 -12.61 17.85 15.39
N CYS A 154 -13.14 16.70 15.82
CA CYS A 154 -14.55 16.34 15.71
C CYS A 154 -15.07 15.70 17.01
N THR A 155 -16.40 15.58 17.16
CA THR A 155 -17.01 14.94 18.32
C THR A 155 -17.39 13.51 17.99
N VAL A 156 -16.76 12.54 18.64
CA VAL A 156 -17.17 11.13 18.62
C VAL A 156 -18.15 10.90 19.77
N VAL A 157 -19.41 10.62 19.46
CA VAL A 157 -20.42 10.21 20.43
C VAL A 157 -20.48 8.68 20.45
N ARG A 158 -20.12 8.07 21.57
CA ARG A 158 -20.39 6.65 21.81
C ARG A 158 -21.57 6.49 22.74
N LEU A 159 -22.42 5.53 22.43
CA LEU A 159 -23.66 5.23 23.13
C LEU A 159 -23.70 3.76 23.55
N LEU A 160 -24.18 3.52 24.76
CA LEU A 160 -24.54 2.21 25.30
C LEU A 160 -25.99 2.28 25.80
N GLU A 161 -26.85 1.45 25.24
CA GLU A 161 -28.20 1.19 25.76
C GLU A 161 -28.17 -0.08 26.63
N VAL A 162 -28.68 0.01 27.86
CA VAL A 162 -28.87 -1.15 28.76
C VAL A 162 -30.31 -1.34 29.17
N ASP A 163 -30.68 -2.59 29.39
CA ASP A 163 -32.00 -2.96 29.92
C ASP A 163 -32.16 -2.63 31.41
N ALA A 164 -33.35 -2.86 31.95
CA ALA A 164 -33.65 -2.63 33.37
C ALA A 164 -32.95 -3.63 34.33
N GLN A 165 -32.07 -4.50 33.84
CA GLN A 165 -31.23 -5.43 34.60
C GLN A 165 -29.73 -5.08 34.48
N GLY A 166 -29.34 -4.10 33.65
CA GLY A 166 -27.95 -3.75 33.35
C GLY A 166 -27.31 -4.57 32.23
N ASN A 167 -28.09 -5.35 31.47
CA ASN A 167 -27.56 -6.04 30.30
C ASN A 167 -27.46 -5.07 29.13
N GLU A 168 -26.37 -5.15 28.36
CA GLU A 168 -26.20 -4.42 27.11
C GLU A 168 -27.24 -4.85 26.07
N VAL A 169 -27.92 -3.86 25.48
CA VAL A 169 -28.95 -4.02 24.44
C VAL A 169 -28.42 -3.57 23.09
N ALA A 170 -27.72 -2.44 23.05
CA ALA A 170 -27.15 -1.88 21.82
C ALA A 170 -25.97 -0.94 22.11
N ARG A 171 -25.04 -0.85 21.16
CA ARG A 171 -24.04 0.23 21.07
C ARG A 171 -24.17 0.96 19.74
N LYS A 172 -23.79 2.24 19.74
CA LYS A 172 -23.57 3.04 18.52
C LYS A 172 -22.38 3.97 18.72
N THR A 173 -21.53 4.09 17.71
CA THR A 173 -20.50 5.12 17.60
C THR A 173 -20.87 6.03 16.43
N LYS A 174 -20.81 7.35 16.63
CA LYS A 174 -21.16 8.35 15.61
C LYS A 174 -20.27 9.58 15.70
N THR A 175 -19.69 9.97 14.57
CA THR A 175 -18.77 11.08 14.42
C THR A 175 -19.47 12.30 13.85
N TYR A 176 -19.29 13.45 14.50
CA TYR A 176 -19.91 14.72 14.09
C TYR A 176 -18.85 15.79 13.88
N PHE A 177 -18.86 16.40 12.70
CA PHE A 177 -17.99 17.52 12.33
C PHE A 177 -18.83 18.80 12.32
N ILE A 178 -18.44 19.80 13.12
CA ILE A 178 -19.01 21.14 13.02
C ILE A 178 -18.04 22.01 12.22
N ARG A 179 -18.49 22.51 11.07
CA ARG A 179 -17.68 23.27 10.11
C ARG A 179 -18.57 24.29 9.41
N GLU A 180 -18.24 25.59 9.46
CA GLU A 180 -19.05 26.67 8.85
C GLU A 180 -19.38 26.43 7.37
N LYS A 181 -18.47 25.81 6.61
CA LYS A 181 -18.65 25.46 5.19
C LYS A 181 -19.47 24.18 4.93
N GLY A 182 -19.89 23.45 5.96
CA GLY A 182 -20.52 22.14 5.82
C GLY A 182 -19.60 21.13 5.11
N ALA A 183 -20.17 20.33 4.20
CA ALA A 183 -19.44 19.38 3.34
C ALA A 183 -18.23 20.00 2.62
N ALA A 184 -18.35 21.25 2.15
CA ALA A 184 -17.27 21.98 1.46
C ALA A 184 -16.13 22.45 2.39
N ALA A 185 -16.05 21.93 3.61
CA ALA A 185 -14.87 22.00 4.48
C ALA A 185 -13.87 20.85 4.22
N PHE A 186 -14.28 19.80 3.52
CA PHE A 186 -13.48 18.62 3.23
C PHE A 186 -13.24 18.52 1.73
N GLU A 187 -11.97 18.54 1.34
CA GLU A 187 -11.50 18.35 -0.04
C GLU A 187 -11.21 16.87 -0.33
N LEU A 188 -11.07 16.05 0.73
CA LEU A 188 -10.77 14.63 0.69
C LEU A 188 -11.83 13.81 1.46
N PRO A 189 -11.96 12.50 1.16
CA PRO A 189 -12.64 11.56 2.05
C PRO A 189 -12.08 11.58 3.47
N VAL A 190 -12.94 11.34 4.43
CA VAL A 190 -12.62 11.32 5.87
C VAL A 190 -12.82 9.93 6.42
N ILE A 191 -11.84 9.45 7.21
CA ILE A 191 -11.94 8.20 7.96
C ILE A 191 -11.84 8.54 9.45
N SER A 192 -12.90 8.29 10.19
CA SER A 192 -12.89 8.35 11.65
C SER A 192 -12.68 6.96 12.23
N LEU A 193 -11.60 6.78 12.98
CA LEU A 193 -11.32 5.57 13.76
C LEU A 193 -11.61 5.85 15.23
N SER A 194 -12.53 5.08 15.80
CA SER A 194 -12.84 5.13 17.23
C SER A 194 -12.37 3.84 17.90
N LEU A 195 -11.31 3.92 18.70
CA LEU A 195 -10.70 2.83 19.47
C LEU A 195 -11.11 2.91 20.95
N PRO A 196 -10.99 1.84 21.76
CA PRO A 196 -10.96 1.95 23.21
C PRO A 196 -9.82 2.90 23.65
N GLN A 197 -10.15 3.92 24.45
CA GLN A 197 -9.19 4.97 24.84
C GLN A 197 -8.02 4.41 25.67
N GLU A 198 -8.28 3.35 26.43
CA GLU A 198 -7.32 2.57 27.21
C GLU A 198 -6.26 1.88 26.34
N ASN A 199 -6.60 1.51 25.10
CA ASN A 199 -5.71 0.83 24.16
C ASN A 199 -5.09 1.80 23.13
N ALA A 200 -5.73 2.94 22.87
CA ALA A 200 -5.34 3.88 21.82
C ALA A 200 -3.89 4.37 21.93
N VAL A 201 -3.38 4.59 23.16
CA VAL A 201 -1.97 4.95 23.38
C VAL A 201 -1.06 3.75 23.06
N ALA A 202 -1.34 2.58 23.64
CA ALA A 202 -0.54 1.37 23.44
C ALA A 202 -0.42 0.96 21.96
N PHE A 203 -1.49 1.14 21.19
CA PHE A 203 -1.49 0.91 19.73
C PHE A 203 -0.40 1.71 18.98
N TYR A 204 -0.08 2.93 19.46
CA TYR A 204 0.96 3.78 18.89
C TYR A 204 2.32 3.69 19.60
N THR A 205 2.37 3.26 20.87
CA THR A 205 3.63 3.22 21.65
C THR A 205 4.32 1.86 21.65
N ASP A 206 3.56 0.77 21.51
CA ASP A 206 4.03 -0.60 21.75
C ASP A 206 4.32 -1.33 20.42
N ILE A 207 4.79 -0.57 19.41
CA ILE A 207 4.97 -0.97 18.00
C ILE A 207 5.91 -2.17 17.76
N GLU A 208 6.73 -2.54 18.73
CA GLU A 208 7.55 -3.77 18.67
C GLU A 208 6.67 -5.03 18.70
N GLU A 209 5.54 -4.99 19.42
CA GLU A 209 4.55 -6.09 19.53
C GLU A 209 3.58 -6.15 18.33
N GLU A 210 3.72 -5.22 17.37
CA GLU A 210 2.83 -5.03 16.21
C GLU A 210 1.33 -5.03 16.55
N PRO A 211 0.88 -4.13 17.45
CA PRO A 211 -0.44 -4.21 18.04
C PRO A 211 -1.55 -4.18 17.00
N LYS A 212 -2.61 -4.94 17.31
CA LYS A 212 -3.86 -4.98 16.58
C LYS A 212 -5.01 -4.69 17.52
N GLU A 213 -5.92 -3.83 17.10
CA GLU A 213 -7.04 -3.35 17.91
C GLU A 213 -8.34 -3.38 17.10
N ARG A 214 -9.49 -3.42 17.80
CA ARG A 214 -10.79 -3.20 17.16
C ARG A 214 -11.14 -1.72 17.23
N ALA A 215 -11.60 -1.18 16.10
CA ALA A 215 -12.06 0.19 15.98
C ALA A 215 -13.43 0.21 15.31
N GLU A 216 -14.33 1.07 15.81
CA GLU A 216 -15.49 1.49 15.04
C GLU A 216 -15.00 2.52 14.02
N MET A 217 -15.06 2.16 12.74
CA MET A 217 -14.65 3.02 11.64
C MET A 217 -15.87 3.61 10.95
N GLU A 218 -15.84 4.91 10.67
CA GLU A 218 -16.77 5.58 9.77
C GLU A 218 -16.00 6.23 8.61
N TYR A 219 -16.39 5.92 7.38
CA TYR A 219 -15.90 6.54 6.16
C TYR A 219 -16.95 7.52 5.61
N PHE A 220 -16.49 8.70 5.19
CA PHE A 220 -17.32 9.72 4.55
C PHE A 220 -16.59 10.28 3.32
N ASP A 221 -17.22 10.25 2.16
CA ASP A 221 -16.84 11.07 1.01
C ASP A 221 -17.97 12.06 0.72
N PHE A 222 -17.84 13.26 1.29
CA PHE A 222 -18.86 14.30 1.19
C PHE A 222 -19.00 14.88 -0.23
N ALA A 223 -18.10 14.56 -1.16
CA ALA A 223 -18.20 15.00 -2.56
C ALA A 223 -19.11 14.07 -3.40
N SER A 224 -19.13 12.77 -3.08
CA SER A 224 -19.95 11.75 -3.77
C SER A 224 -21.21 11.31 -2.99
N ASP A 225 -21.31 11.65 -1.70
CA ASP A 225 -22.25 11.09 -0.69
C ASP A 225 -22.03 9.59 -0.38
N GLU A 226 -20.89 9.02 -0.78
CA GLU A 226 -20.47 7.67 -0.37
C GLU A 226 -20.14 7.64 1.14
N ARG A 227 -20.74 6.71 1.87
CA ARG A 227 -20.53 6.55 3.31
C ARG A 227 -20.73 5.10 3.76
N PHE A 228 -19.92 4.65 4.72
CA PHE A 228 -20.12 3.37 5.40
C PHE A 228 -19.53 3.38 6.81
N ALA A 229 -20.04 2.51 7.68
CA ALA A 229 -19.58 2.35 9.06
C ALA A 229 -19.46 0.87 9.41
N LEU A 230 -18.33 0.47 10.01
CA LEU A 230 -17.99 -0.93 10.29
C LEU A 230 -17.14 -1.04 11.55
N ASN A 231 -17.35 -2.11 12.32
CA ASN A 231 -16.34 -2.59 13.25
C ASN A 231 -15.20 -3.25 12.44
N THR A 232 -14.00 -2.69 12.51
CA THR A 232 -12.82 -3.16 11.78
C THR A 232 -11.72 -3.53 12.76
N GLN A 233 -10.88 -4.49 12.40
CA GLN A 233 -9.56 -4.60 13.00
C GLN A 233 -8.64 -3.58 12.35
N ILE A 234 -7.83 -2.88 13.14
CA ILE A 234 -6.66 -2.15 12.65
C ILE A 234 -5.39 -2.84 13.17
N LYS A 235 -4.34 -2.89 12.35
CA LYS A 235 -3.00 -3.36 12.75
C LYS A 235 -1.95 -2.34 12.31
N VAL A 236 -0.96 -2.08 13.15
CA VAL A 236 0.27 -1.36 12.77
C VAL A 236 0.90 -2.00 11.52
N GLY A 237 1.37 -1.17 10.57
CA GLY A 237 1.92 -1.62 9.30
C GLY A 237 3.29 -1.05 8.93
N GLY A 238 4.06 -1.85 8.19
CA GLY A 238 5.41 -1.53 7.70
C GLY A 238 6.51 -1.78 8.72
N ASN A 239 7.74 -2.03 8.25
CA ASN A 239 8.86 -2.44 9.10
C ASN A 239 9.62 -1.24 9.70
N TRP A 240 10.07 -0.30 8.86
CA TRP A 240 10.69 0.95 9.32
C TRP A 240 9.67 2.04 9.61
N THR A 241 8.56 2.06 8.87
CA THR A 241 7.55 3.14 8.95
C THR A 241 6.73 3.10 10.24
N LYS A 242 6.67 1.95 10.94
CA LYS A 242 5.99 1.83 12.24
C LYS A 242 6.61 2.70 13.34
N TRP A 243 7.87 3.11 13.18
CA TRP A 243 8.57 4.00 14.11
C TRP A 243 8.16 5.47 13.97
N PHE A 244 7.27 5.83 13.04
CA PHE A 244 6.78 7.20 12.88
C PHE A 244 5.52 7.45 13.73
N PRO A 245 5.31 8.67 14.28
CA PRO A 245 4.17 8.97 15.16
C PRO A 245 2.83 8.99 14.40
N TYR A 246 2.87 9.01 13.07
CA TYR A 246 1.73 8.80 12.17
C TYR A 246 1.97 7.58 11.26
N HIS A 247 2.41 6.46 11.82
CA HIS A 247 2.69 5.26 11.02
C HIS A 247 1.49 4.72 10.23
N THR A 248 1.79 3.93 9.20
CA THR A 248 0.84 3.14 8.41
C THR A 248 -0.04 2.24 9.29
N MET A 249 -1.31 2.08 8.90
CA MET A 249 -2.27 1.16 9.51
C MET A 249 -2.93 0.28 8.45
N ASN A 250 -2.95 -1.04 8.64
CA ASN A 250 -3.76 -1.95 7.84
C ASN A 250 -5.17 -2.01 8.46
N VAL A 251 -6.19 -1.73 7.65
CA VAL A 251 -7.60 -1.70 8.06
C VAL A 251 -8.29 -2.94 7.48
N ASN A 252 -8.62 -3.88 8.35
CA ASN A 252 -9.10 -5.23 8.02
C ASN A 252 -10.53 -5.43 8.56
N PHE A 253 -11.50 -5.47 7.65
CA PHE A 253 -12.91 -5.77 7.91
C PHE A 253 -13.35 -7.07 7.24
N ASN A 254 -12.38 -7.88 6.81
CA ASN A 254 -12.55 -9.23 6.28
C ASN A 254 -13.06 -10.24 7.31
N LYS A 255 -13.01 -9.89 8.60
CA LYS A 255 -13.51 -10.71 9.72
C LYS A 255 -14.26 -9.90 10.78
N ASP A 256 -15.35 -10.46 11.27
CA ASP A 256 -16.11 -9.94 12.41
C ASP A 256 -15.33 -10.08 13.74
N GLU A 257 -15.94 -9.65 14.85
CA GLU A 257 -15.42 -9.76 16.22
C GLU A 257 -15.21 -11.20 16.72
N ASN A 258 -15.83 -12.20 16.08
CA ASN A 258 -15.71 -13.63 16.38
C ASN A 258 -14.67 -14.35 15.49
N ASP A 259 -13.94 -13.60 14.67
CA ASP A 259 -13.02 -14.06 13.61
C ASP A 259 -13.71 -14.85 12.45
N GLU A 260 -15.03 -14.74 12.30
CA GLU A 260 -15.80 -15.28 11.18
C GLU A 260 -15.59 -14.41 9.91
N LYS A 261 -15.56 -15.03 8.72
CA LYS A 261 -15.29 -14.32 7.45
C LYS A 261 -16.49 -13.45 7.06
N ASN A 262 -16.26 -12.15 6.83
CA ASN A 262 -17.26 -11.22 6.30
C ASN A 262 -17.35 -11.28 4.77
N GLU A 263 -18.51 -10.87 4.22
CA GLU A 263 -18.65 -10.53 2.80
C GLU A 263 -17.95 -9.19 2.47
N PRO A 264 -17.67 -8.91 1.18
CA PRO A 264 -17.16 -7.60 0.78
C PRO A 264 -18.13 -6.46 1.10
N VAL A 265 -17.56 -5.27 1.24
CA VAL A 265 -18.28 -4.01 1.38
C VAL A 265 -18.26 -3.34 0.02
N THR A 266 -19.42 -3.18 -0.59
CA THR A 266 -19.61 -2.58 -1.92
C THR A 266 -19.70 -1.05 -1.79
N VAL A 267 -18.64 -0.33 -2.17
CA VAL A 267 -18.49 1.14 -2.08
C VAL A 267 -17.32 1.61 -2.95
N LYS A 268 -17.45 2.75 -3.65
CA LYS A 268 -16.37 3.32 -4.50
C LYS A 268 -15.25 4.00 -3.69
N VAL A 269 -14.50 3.24 -2.88
CA VAL A 269 -13.41 3.80 -2.06
C VAL A 269 -12.37 4.54 -2.90
N PHE A 270 -12.03 4.03 -4.10
CA PHE A 270 -11.10 4.64 -5.06
C PHE A 270 -11.77 5.55 -6.11
N GLY A 271 -13.01 6.00 -5.88
CA GLY A 271 -13.74 6.85 -6.81
C GLY A 271 -14.05 6.13 -8.13
N ASP A 272 -13.84 6.80 -9.26
CA ASP A 272 -14.07 6.25 -10.59
C ASP A 272 -12.84 5.55 -11.22
N ARG A 273 -11.82 5.20 -10.42
CA ARG A 273 -10.71 4.34 -10.88
C ARG A 273 -11.28 2.98 -11.33
N PRO A 274 -11.08 2.57 -12.60
CA PRO A 274 -11.52 1.27 -13.07
C PRO A 274 -10.57 0.15 -12.63
N ALA A 275 -11.06 -1.08 -12.68
CA ALA A 275 -10.25 -2.28 -12.72
C ALA A 275 -9.49 -2.38 -14.05
N ARG A 276 -8.54 -3.32 -14.14
CA ARG A 276 -7.68 -3.51 -15.33
C ARG A 276 -8.45 -3.84 -16.62
N ASP A 277 -9.64 -4.44 -16.51
CA ASP A 277 -10.53 -4.75 -17.64
C ASP A 277 -11.49 -3.60 -18.01
N GLY A 278 -11.47 -2.50 -17.24
CA GLY A 278 -12.37 -1.35 -17.40
C GLY A 278 -13.66 -1.42 -16.57
N SER A 279 -13.86 -2.46 -15.75
CA SER A 279 -15.00 -2.55 -14.81
C SER A 279 -14.85 -1.62 -13.59
N GLU A 280 -15.91 -1.42 -12.81
CA GLU A 280 -15.87 -0.57 -11.62
C GLU A 280 -15.27 -1.32 -10.42
N LEU A 281 -14.36 -0.68 -9.67
CA LEU A 281 -13.81 -1.22 -8.42
C LEU A 281 -14.73 -0.86 -7.24
N THR A 282 -15.55 -1.82 -6.80
CA THR A 282 -16.57 -1.58 -5.77
C THR A 282 -16.38 -2.40 -4.51
N ASP A 283 -15.76 -3.58 -4.54
CA ASP A 283 -15.88 -4.55 -3.45
C ASP A 283 -14.58 -4.67 -2.66
N PHE A 284 -14.64 -4.41 -1.36
CA PHE A 284 -13.46 -4.38 -0.49
C PHE A 284 -13.65 -5.23 0.76
N LYS A 285 -12.56 -5.82 1.27
CA LYS A 285 -12.50 -6.47 2.59
C LYS A 285 -11.43 -5.88 3.51
N ARG A 286 -10.50 -5.11 2.94
CA ARG A 286 -9.41 -4.43 3.62
C ARG A 286 -8.83 -3.33 2.73
N PHE A 287 -8.18 -2.37 3.35
CA PHE A 287 -7.28 -1.42 2.69
C PHE A 287 -6.19 -0.99 3.67
N ARG A 288 -5.18 -0.27 3.19
CA ARG A 288 -4.11 0.27 4.03
C ARG A 288 -4.23 1.79 4.09
N LEU A 289 -4.23 2.35 5.28
CA LEU A 289 -3.96 3.78 5.51
C LEU A 289 -2.45 3.94 5.52
N HIS A 290 -1.88 4.34 4.39
CA HIS A 290 -0.45 4.47 4.18
C HIS A 290 0.03 5.88 4.58
N CYS A 291 1.11 5.96 5.38
CA CYS A 291 1.66 7.21 5.89
C CYS A 291 2.56 7.99 4.89
N GLY A 292 2.66 7.49 3.65
CA GLY A 292 3.62 7.99 2.65
C GLY A 292 4.99 7.30 2.68
N GLY A 293 5.16 6.25 3.49
CA GLY A 293 6.39 5.44 3.50
C GLY A 293 7.62 6.23 3.96
N ASN A 294 8.77 5.93 3.36
CA ASN A 294 9.98 6.74 3.43
C ASN A 294 9.88 8.06 2.64
N SER A 295 8.89 8.23 1.75
CA SER A 295 8.55 9.52 1.10
C SER A 295 7.76 10.49 2.00
N GLN A 296 7.39 10.11 3.24
CA GLN A 296 6.49 10.90 4.11
C GLN A 296 6.91 12.38 4.27
N ASN A 297 8.22 12.67 4.20
CA ASN A 297 8.83 13.99 4.34
C ASN A 297 9.41 14.53 3.01
N ILE A 298 9.00 13.96 1.88
CA ILE A 298 9.49 14.31 0.55
C ILE A 298 8.31 14.71 -0.35
N THR A 299 7.76 13.81 -1.17
CA THR A 299 6.52 14.07 -1.92
C THR A 299 5.26 13.59 -1.19
N TRP A 300 5.41 12.76 -0.15
CA TRP A 300 4.38 12.02 0.57
C TRP A 300 3.61 10.96 -0.25
N PHE A 301 3.41 11.16 -1.57
CA PHE A 301 2.70 10.22 -2.45
C PHE A 301 3.59 9.51 -3.49
N GLY A 302 4.93 9.59 -3.39
CA GLY A 302 5.88 9.10 -4.41
C GLY A 302 5.59 7.70 -4.97
N ASP A 303 5.47 6.69 -4.10
CA ASP A 303 5.11 5.31 -4.52
C ASP A 303 3.76 5.25 -5.26
N ALA A 304 2.76 6.00 -4.80
CA ALA A 304 1.44 6.03 -5.44
C ALA A 304 1.49 6.72 -6.82
N PHE A 305 2.27 7.79 -6.96
CA PHE A 305 2.50 8.47 -8.24
C PHE A 305 3.11 7.50 -9.27
N VAL A 306 4.15 6.74 -8.88
CA VAL A 306 4.77 5.75 -9.77
C VAL A 306 3.78 4.69 -10.23
N GLN A 307 2.95 4.17 -9.33
CA GLN A 307 1.95 3.15 -9.64
C GLN A 307 0.79 3.73 -10.47
N ARG A 308 0.37 4.97 -10.23
CA ARG A 308 -0.69 5.66 -10.99
C ARG A 308 -0.27 5.87 -12.45
N VAL A 309 0.96 6.35 -12.69
CA VAL A 309 1.53 6.48 -14.04
C VAL A 309 1.59 5.14 -14.77
N ALA A 310 2.01 4.05 -14.10
CA ALA A 310 2.02 2.71 -14.68
C ALA A 310 0.61 2.18 -15.03
N ALA A 311 -0.40 2.55 -14.24
CA ALA A 311 -1.77 2.06 -14.37
C ALA A 311 -2.62 2.84 -15.38
N GLU A 312 -2.33 4.13 -15.61
CA GLU A 312 -3.19 5.02 -16.42
C GLU A 312 -2.62 5.38 -17.80
N ILE A 313 -1.29 5.26 -18.02
CA ILE A 313 -0.65 5.71 -19.26
C ILE A 313 -0.21 4.54 -20.14
N ALA A 314 -0.77 4.48 -21.35
CA ALA A 314 -0.32 3.62 -22.44
C ALA A 314 0.72 4.33 -23.32
N PRO A 315 1.79 3.65 -23.78
CA PRO A 315 2.68 4.17 -24.81
C PRO A 315 1.98 4.12 -26.19
N GLU A 316 2.28 5.04 -27.11
CA GLU A 316 1.57 5.12 -28.41
C GLU A 316 1.67 3.86 -29.28
N ARG A 317 2.67 3.00 -29.02
CA ARG A 317 3.06 1.87 -29.88
C ARG A 317 3.03 0.51 -29.20
N GLY A 318 2.78 0.47 -27.90
CA GLY A 318 2.89 -0.74 -27.08
C GLY A 318 1.68 -0.92 -26.17
N GLU A 319 1.84 -1.80 -25.19
CA GLU A 319 0.77 -2.14 -24.22
C GLU A 319 0.96 -1.40 -22.89
N MET A 320 -0.08 -1.38 -22.06
CA MET A 320 -0.01 -0.94 -20.65
C MET A 320 1.12 -1.65 -19.90
N VAL A 321 1.59 -1.08 -18.79
CA VAL A 321 2.52 -1.76 -17.88
C VAL A 321 1.86 -3.01 -17.33
N GLN A 322 2.51 -4.17 -17.48
CA GLN A 322 1.90 -5.47 -17.20
C GLN A 322 1.97 -5.89 -15.74
N THR A 323 2.82 -5.25 -14.92
CA THR A 323 2.82 -5.46 -13.47
C THR A 323 1.46 -5.15 -12.83
N ALA A 324 1.20 -5.74 -11.66
CA ALA A 324 0.09 -5.33 -10.81
C ALA A 324 0.37 -4.00 -10.12
N THR A 325 -0.68 -3.22 -9.87
CA THR A 325 -0.62 -1.87 -9.30
C THR A 325 -1.78 -1.64 -8.34
N THR A 326 -1.52 -1.03 -7.19
CA THR A 326 -2.55 -0.73 -6.19
C THR A 326 -3.30 0.58 -6.44
N GLY A 327 -4.56 0.63 -6.01
CA GLY A 327 -5.34 1.86 -5.83
C GLY A 327 -4.67 2.84 -4.88
N TYR A 328 -4.94 4.12 -5.13
CA TYR A 328 -4.55 5.25 -4.31
C TYR A 328 -5.75 6.20 -4.19
N ARG A 329 -5.99 6.70 -2.98
CA ARG A 329 -6.82 7.89 -2.75
C ARG A 329 -6.36 8.59 -1.48
N PRO A 330 -6.07 9.90 -1.48
CA PRO A 330 -5.75 10.62 -0.26
C PRO A 330 -7.00 10.78 0.61
N CYS A 331 -6.82 10.79 1.93
CA CYS A 331 -7.89 10.93 2.92
C CYS A 331 -7.40 11.66 4.18
N GLU A 332 -8.33 12.25 4.93
CA GLU A 332 -8.08 12.77 6.28
C GLU A 332 -8.47 11.73 7.33
N VAL A 333 -7.55 11.39 8.24
CA VAL A 333 -7.81 10.44 9.33
C VAL A 333 -8.05 11.19 10.64
N TYR A 334 -9.02 10.71 11.40
CA TYR A 334 -9.36 11.18 12.74
C TYR A 334 -9.32 10.00 13.70
N ILE A 335 -8.75 10.16 14.89
CA ILE A 335 -8.65 9.10 15.90
C ILE A 335 -9.22 9.60 17.22
N ASN A 336 -10.26 8.93 17.73
CA ASN A 336 -11.00 9.32 18.94
C ASN A 336 -11.37 10.83 18.96
N GLY A 337 -11.71 11.39 17.79
CA GLY A 337 -12.08 12.80 17.61
C GLY A 337 -10.92 13.79 17.39
N GLU A 338 -9.66 13.36 17.58
CA GLU A 338 -8.48 14.16 17.23
C GLU A 338 -8.19 14.03 15.73
N TYR A 339 -7.98 15.14 15.01
CA TYR A 339 -7.47 15.09 13.64
C TYR A 339 -6.05 14.50 13.65
N TRP A 340 -5.86 13.37 12.97
CA TRP A 340 -4.62 12.61 12.98
C TRP A 340 -3.69 12.97 11.82
N GLY A 341 -4.22 13.56 10.75
CA GLY A 341 -3.46 13.97 9.57
C GLY A 341 -3.92 13.26 8.29
N MET A 342 -3.32 13.64 7.16
CA MET A 342 -3.49 12.93 5.90
C MET A 342 -2.90 11.51 5.91
N TYR A 343 -3.61 10.59 5.28
CA TYR A 343 -3.15 9.25 4.88
C TYR A 343 -3.55 8.98 3.43
N ALA A 344 -2.86 8.06 2.76
CA ALA A 344 -3.32 7.50 1.50
C ALA A 344 -4.05 6.19 1.76
N ILE A 345 -5.32 6.10 1.39
CA ILE A 345 -6.00 4.81 1.23
C ILE A 345 -5.29 4.08 0.08
N ARG A 346 -4.82 2.87 0.34
CA ARG A 346 -4.15 2.01 -0.62
C ARG A 346 -4.83 0.65 -0.70
N GLU A 347 -5.02 0.19 -1.94
CA GLU A 347 -5.55 -1.14 -2.22
C GLU A 347 -4.55 -2.19 -1.71
N HIS A 348 -5.05 -3.34 -1.24
CA HIS A 348 -4.20 -4.43 -0.78
C HIS A 348 -4.13 -5.51 -1.85
N TYR A 349 -2.96 -6.07 -2.12
CA TYR A 349 -2.81 -7.28 -2.94
C TYR A 349 -3.35 -8.50 -2.17
N ALA A 350 -4.66 -8.61 -1.96
CA ALA A 350 -5.28 -9.70 -1.19
C ALA A 350 -6.78 -9.83 -1.49
N ASP A 351 -7.36 -10.98 -1.13
CA ASP A 351 -8.79 -11.28 -1.30
C ASP A 351 -9.28 -10.92 -2.73
N VAL A 352 -10.33 -10.11 -2.78
CA VAL A 352 -11.06 -9.60 -3.96
C VAL A 352 -10.23 -8.70 -4.89
N TYR A 353 -8.96 -8.38 -4.57
CA TYR A 353 -8.09 -7.62 -5.46
C TYR A 353 -7.91 -8.31 -6.81
N PHE A 354 -7.53 -9.59 -6.80
CA PHE A 354 -7.22 -10.33 -8.02
C PHE A 354 -8.49 -10.74 -8.78
N GLU A 355 -9.58 -10.98 -8.04
CA GLU A 355 -10.90 -11.22 -8.61
C GLU A 355 -11.40 -10.02 -9.43
N GLN A 356 -11.33 -8.80 -8.88
CA GLN A 356 -11.76 -7.59 -9.60
C GLN A 356 -10.75 -7.15 -10.66
N ASN A 357 -9.44 -7.13 -10.36
CA ASN A 357 -8.44 -6.59 -11.29
C ASN A 357 -7.99 -7.60 -12.37
N TYR A 358 -8.25 -8.89 -12.22
CA TYR A 358 -7.80 -9.93 -13.18
C TYR A 358 -8.85 -11.01 -13.49
N GLY A 359 -10.02 -10.99 -12.86
CA GLY A 359 -11.09 -11.98 -13.09
C GLY A 359 -10.74 -13.42 -12.64
N VAL A 360 -9.70 -13.60 -11.82
CA VAL A 360 -9.25 -14.91 -11.33
C VAL A 360 -9.95 -15.24 -10.00
N ASP A 361 -10.12 -16.53 -9.70
CA ASP A 361 -10.65 -16.92 -8.38
C ASP A 361 -9.66 -16.52 -7.28
N LYS A 362 -10.09 -15.64 -6.38
CA LYS A 362 -9.32 -15.16 -5.23
C LYS A 362 -8.84 -16.29 -4.30
N ASP A 363 -9.56 -17.41 -4.23
CA ASP A 363 -9.17 -18.57 -3.40
C ASP A 363 -8.18 -19.50 -4.14
N ASP A 364 -7.81 -19.17 -5.39
CA ASP A 364 -6.80 -19.87 -6.18
C ASP A 364 -5.48 -19.09 -6.33
N VAL A 365 -5.44 -17.85 -5.83
CA VAL A 365 -4.24 -17.00 -5.92
C VAL A 365 -3.22 -17.36 -4.85
N ILE A 366 -1.97 -17.50 -5.28
CA ILE A 366 -0.81 -17.59 -4.40
C ILE A 366 -0.02 -16.29 -4.54
N LEU A 367 0.16 -15.58 -3.43
CA LEU A 367 0.95 -14.36 -3.36
C LEU A 367 2.18 -14.55 -2.47
N ILE A 368 3.34 -14.15 -2.99
CA ILE A 368 4.62 -14.09 -2.29
C ILE A 368 4.99 -12.63 -2.07
N ASP A 369 5.19 -12.26 -0.81
CA ASP A 369 5.84 -11.03 -0.38
C ASP A 369 7.28 -11.34 0.08
N ARG A 370 8.26 -10.53 -0.32
CA ARG A 370 9.67 -10.67 0.09
C ARG A 370 10.08 -9.49 0.96
N SER A 371 9.50 -9.37 2.14
CA SER A 371 9.93 -8.38 3.14
C SER A 371 11.00 -8.96 4.10
N HIS A 372 12.25 -8.60 3.83
CA HIS A 372 13.42 -8.70 4.72
C HIS A 372 14.07 -10.05 5.04
N TYR A 373 15.37 -9.92 5.31
CA TYR A 373 16.36 -10.94 5.63
C TYR A 373 16.33 -11.25 7.14
N VAL A 374 16.15 -12.51 7.55
CA VAL A 374 16.33 -12.93 8.94
C VAL A 374 17.56 -13.82 9.05
N VAL A 375 18.67 -13.26 9.53
CA VAL A 375 19.80 -14.08 9.99
C VAL A 375 19.40 -14.71 11.33
N GLU A 376 19.09 -16.01 11.31
CA GLU A 376 18.88 -16.77 12.54
C GLU A 376 20.24 -17.15 13.15
N GLY A 377 20.90 -16.15 13.74
CA GLY A 377 22.24 -16.28 14.32
C GLY A 377 22.77 -14.95 14.84
N ASP A 378 23.11 -14.89 16.12
CA ASP A 378 23.55 -13.68 16.83
C ASP A 378 25.04 -13.35 16.54
N SER A 379 25.36 -13.05 15.27
CA SER A 379 26.52 -12.22 14.89
C SER A 379 26.55 -11.90 13.39
N ALA A 380 27.04 -10.71 13.04
CA ALA A 380 27.52 -10.45 11.68
C ALA A 380 28.86 -11.18 11.46
N TYR A 381 29.06 -11.71 10.24
CA TYR A 381 30.30 -12.35 9.77
C TYR A 381 30.68 -13.71 10.39
N GLU A 382 29.86 -14.75 10.19
CA GLU A 382 30.36 -16.13 10.10
C GLU A 382 29.96 -16.76 8.75
N ASP A 383 30.92 -17.43 8.10
CA ASP A 383 30.83 -17.99 6.73
C ASP A 383 29.83 -19.16 6.57
N ASP A 384 29.21 -19.62 7.66
CA ASP A 384 28.23 -20.72 7.70
C ASP A 384 26.78 -20.23 7.87
N ALA A 385 26.50 -18.96 7.56
CA ALA A 385 25.13 -18.43 7.53
C ALA A 385 24.27 -19.17 6.50
N VAL A 386 23.39 -20.06 6.96
CA VAL A 386 22.35 -20.65 6.12
C VAL A 386 21.41 -19.53 5.69
N PHE A 387 21.42 -19.21 4.40
CA PHE A 387 20.53 -18.24 3.76
C PHE A 387 19.07 -18.69 3.96
N ASN A 388 18.44 -18.20 5.02
CA ASN A 388 17.08 -18.57 5.40
C ASN A 388 16.10 -17.53 4.85
N THR A 389 15.95 -17.53 3.53
CA THR A 389 14.97 -16.70 2.82
C THR A 389 13.57 -17.15 3.22
N ARG A 390 13.01 -16.47 4.22
CA ARG A 390 11.60 -16.60 4.59
C ARG A 390 10.77 -15.86 3.53
N TYR A 391 10.12 -16.62 2.67
CA TYR A 391 9.02 -16.12 1.86
C TYR A 391 7.87 -15.77 2.81
N HIS A 392 7.41 -14.52 2.79
CA HIS A 392 6.20 -14.15 3.50
C HIS A 392 5.00 -14.37 2.57
N PHE A 393 4.23 -15.42 2.87
CA PHE A 393 3.01 -15.71 2.14
C PHE A 393 1.82 -14.93 2.74
N GLU A 394 1.05 -14.25 1.91
CA GLU A 394 -0.27 -13.70 2.28
C GLU A 394 -1.39 -14.71 1.96
N VAL A 395 -1.27 -15.97 2.43
CA VAL A 395 -2.35 -16.98 2.32
C VAL A 395 -2.94 -17.34 3.68
N ALA A 396 -4.15 -17.93 3.65
CA ALA A 396 -5.05 -17.96 4.79
C ALA A 396 -5.00 -19.28 5.58
N GLU A 397 -4.45 -20.36 5.00
CA GLU A 397 -4.44 -21.71 5.57
C GLU A 397 -3.09 -22.42 5.31
N ASP A 398 -2.61 -23.22 6.28
CA ASP A 398 -1.27 -23.86 6.27
C ASP A 398 -0.96 -24.65 4.97
N ASP A 399 -1.98 -25.30 4.40
CA ASP A 399 -1.89 -26.10 3.17
C ASP A 399 -1.56 -25.25 1.93
N GLU A 400 -1.91 -23.96 1.94
CA GLU A 400 -1.64 -23.02 0.86
C GLU A 400 -0.19 -22.52 0.89
N GLU A 401 0.39 -22.38 2.10
CA GLU A 401 1.80 -22.00 2.31
C GLU A 401 2.74 -23.10 1.78
N GLU A 402 2.47 -24.39 2.10
CA GLU A 402 3.26 -25.52 1.56
C GLU A 402 3.21 -25.54 0.02
N ARG A 403 2.03 -25.33 -0.57
CA ARG A 403 1.84 -25.26 -2.02
C ARG A 403 2.59 -24.07 -2.65
N GLY A 404 2.50 -22.89 -2.04
CA GLY A 404 3.22 -21.69 -2.50
C GLY A 404 4.74 -21.85 -2.43
N MET A 405 5.24 -22.43 -1.34
CA MET A 405 6.66 -22.74 -1.14
C MET A 405 7.19 -23.71 -2.20
N ALA A 406 6.40 -24.71 -2.59
CA ALA A 406 6.75 -25.65 -3.64
C ALA A 406 6.92 -24.96 -5.00
N TYR A 407 5.96 -24.12 -5.42
CA TYR A 407 6.05 -23.36 -6.68
C TYR A 407 7.16 -22.31 -6.68
N ALA A 408 7.45 -21.69 -5.53
CA ALA A 408 8.58 -20.77 -5.37
C ALA A 408 9.91 -21.52 -5.56
N THR A 409 10.06 -22.65 -4.87
CA THR A 409 11.26 -23.50 -4.96
C THR A 409 11.50 -23.98 -6.39
N GLU A 410 10.45 -24.45 -7.08
CA GLU A 410 10.53 -24.87 -8.48
C GLU A 410 11.02 -23.74 -9.40
N LEU A 411 10.48 -22.52 -9.23
CA LEU A 411 10.90 -21.32 -9.96
C LEU A 411 12.38 -20.99 -9.72
N PHE A 412 12.80 -20.89 -8.46
CA PHE A 412 14.18 -20.49 -8.13
C PHE A 412 15.19 -21.58 -8.52
N ASP A 413 14.87 -22.87 -8.38
CA ASP A 413 15.71 -23.97 -8.90
C ASP A 413 15.88 -23.89 -10.42
N ALA A 414 14.82 -23.56 -11.17
CA ALA A 414 14.88 -23.38 -12.62
C ALA A 414 15.73 -22.16 -13.03
N LEU A 415 15.58 -21.02 -12.32
CA LEU A 415 16.41 -19.82 -12.53
C LEU A 415 17.89 -20.13 -12.28
N TYR A 416 18.22 -20.83 -11.19
CA TYR A 416 19.59 -21.25 -10.90
C TYR A 416 20.16 -22.24 -11.92
N ALA A 417 19.34 -23.17 -12.41
CA ALA A 417 19.75 -24.09 -13.45
C ALA A 417 20.07 -23.36 -14.76
N ALA A 418 19.24 -22.38 -15.16
CA ALA A 418 19.50 -21.55 -16.34
C ALA A 418 20.81 -20.76 -16.21
N VAL A 419 21.00 -20.04 -15.10
CA VAL A 419 22.24 -19.30 -14.80
C VAL A 419 23.46 -20.22 -14.89
N GLY A 420 23.46 -21.35 -14.17
CA GLY A 420 24.57 -22.30 -14.17
C GLY A 420 24.86 -22.97 -15.52
N LEU A 421 23.87 -23.08 -16.42
CA LEU A 421 24.07 -23.59 -17.78
C LEU A 421 24.75 -22.56 -18.69
N ALA A 422 24.38 -21.28 -18.60
CA ALA A 422 25.09 -20.19 -19.27
C ALA A 422 26.53 -20.08 -18.76
N GLU A 423 26.73 -20.18 -17.44
CA GLU A 423 28.02 -20.18 -16.74
C GLU A 423 28.98 -21.27 -17.25
N ALA A 424 28.44 -22.47 -17.49
CA ALA A 424 29.18 -23.61 -18.03
C ALA A 424 29.41 -23.53 -19.55
N GLY A 425 28.80 -22.56 -20.24
CA GLY A 425 28.81 -22.42 -21.69
C GLY A 425 27.94 -23.44 -22.44
N ASP A 426 27.01 -24.14 -21.76
CA ASP A 426 26.03 -25.03 -22.39
C ASP A 426 24.83 -24.22 -22.90
N MET A 427 25.04 -23.48 -23.98
CA MET A 427 24.01 -22.60 -24.56
C MET A 427 22.80 -23.38 -25.11
N ASP A 428 22.98 -24.64 -25.53
CA ASP A 428 21.87 -25.52 -25.91
C ASP A 428 21.03 -25.91 -24.69
N GLY A 429 21.67 -26.17 -23.55
CA GLY A 429 21.03 -26.39 -22.25
C GLY A 429 20.29 -25.15 -21.76
N TYR A 430 20.98 -24.01 -21.76
CA TYR A 430 20.46 -22.70 -21.40
C TYR A 430 19.18 -22.37 -22.18
N ALA A 431 19.20 -22.46 -23.52
CA ALA A 431 18.03 -22.14 -24.34
C ALA A 431 16.79 -23.00 -24.03
N ARG A 432 16.98 -24.24 -23.56
CA ARG A 432 15.87 -25.07 -23.06
C ARG A 432 15.37 -24.58 -21.71
N ALA A 433 16.27 -24.27 -20.78
CA ALA A 433 15.91 -23.74 -19.47
C ALA A 433 15.17 -22.38 -19.56
N ILE A 434 15.53 -21.52 -20.53
CA ILE A 434 14.79 -20.28 -20.81
C ILE A 434 13.39 -20.54 -21.38
N ALA A 435 13.24 -21.52 -22.27
CA ALA A 435 11.92 -21.92 -22.76
C ALA A 435 11.05 -22.47 -21.61
N ASP A 436 11.60 -23.34 -20.75
CA ASP A 436 10.91 -23.88 -19.58
C ASP A 436 10.52 -22.74 -18.59
N LEU A 437 11.42 -21.79 -18.33
CA LEU A 437 11.12 -20.59 -17.51
C LEU A 437 10.06 -19.68 -18.14
N GLY A 438 10.00 -19.61 -19.48
CA GLY A 438 8.95 -18.89 -20.20
C GLY A 438 7.56 -19.50 -20.04
N ASP A 439 7.45 -20.78 -19.68
CA ASP A 439 6.20 -21.43 -19.29
C ASP A 439 5.86 -21.23 -17.80
N MET A 440 6.83 -20.81 -16.97
CA MET A 440 6.66 -20.56 -15.53
C MET A 440 6.42 -19.08 -15.17
N ILE A 441 6.89 -18.15 -16.00
CA ILE A 441 6.91 -16.70 -15.72
C ILE A 441 6.25 -15.93 -16.85
N ASP A 442 5.48 -14.90 -16.51
CA ASP A 442 5.10 -13.84 -17.44
C ASP A 442 6.31 -12.91 -17.67
N VAL A 443 7.08 -13.20 -18.71
CA VAL A 443 8.33 -12.49 -19.04
C VAL A 443 8.11 -11.00 -19.32
N GLN A 444 6.91 -10.61 -19.78
CA GLN A 444 6.56 -9.20 -19.96
C GLN A 444 6.33 -8.50 -18.61
N SER A 445 5.61 -9.14 -17.68
CA SER A 445 5.46 -8.61 -16.32
C SER A 445 6.79 -8.49 -15.57
N LEU A 446 7.73 -9.41 -15.78
CA LEU A 446 9.09 -9.34 -15.23
C LEU A 446 9.89 -8.18 -15.83
N THR A 447 9.86 -8.06 -17.17
CA THR A 447 10.51 -6.97 -17.91
C THR A 447 10.02 -5.61 -17.42
N ASP A 448 8.70 -5.47 -17.26
CA ASP A 448 8.07 -4.22 -16.82
C ASP A 448 8.40 -3.88 -15.36
N LEU A 449 8.45 -4.87 -14.45
CA LEU A 449 8.92 -4.63 -13.07
C LEU A 449 10.32 -4.00 -13.07
N ILE A 450 11.26 -4.64 -13.78
CA ILE A 450 12.66 -4.22 -13.80
C ILE A 450 12.80 -2.85 -14.45
N LEU A 451 12.14 -2.62 -15.58
CA LEU A 451 12.20 -1.36 -16.31
C LEU A 451 11.55 -0.20 -15.55
N VAL A 452 10.42 -0.41 -14.88
CA VAL A 452 9.81 0.61 -14.01
C VAL A 452 10.75 0.96 -12.87
N GLN A 453 11.23 -0.04 -12.11
CA GLN A 453 12.12 0.18 -10.96
C GLN A 453 13.44 0.86 -11.36
N PHE A 454 14.03 0.50 -12.49
CA PHE A 454 15.21 1.16 -13.06
C PHE A 454 14.92 2.57 -13.56
N TYR A 455 13.80 2.76 -14.26
CA TYR A 455 13.44 4.06 -14.78
C TYR A 455 13.14 5.03 -13.63
N THR A 456 12.35 4.63 -12.64
CA THR A 456 12.03 5.49 -11.49
C THR A 456 13.22 5.65 -10.54
N GLY A 457 14.17 4.71 -10.60
CA GLY A 457 15.43 4.75 -9.89
C GLY A 457 15.29 4.36 -8.42
N ASN A 458 14.50 3.33 -8.11
CA ASN A 458 14.31 2.82 -6.76
C ASN A 458 15.60 2.14 -6.25
N TRP A 459 16.15 2.66 -5.15
CA TRP A 459 17.43 2.22 -4.58
C TRP A 459 17.35 0.90 -3.79
N ASP A 460 16.18 0.51 -3.29
CA ASP A 460 16.02 -0.71 -2.48
C ASP A 460 15.66 -1.95 -3.34
N PHE A 461 15.43 -1.74 -4.64
CA PHE A 461 15.04 -2.79 -5.58
C PHE A 461 16.14 -3.84 -5.83
N MET A 462 15.71 -4.97 -6.40
CA MET A 462 16.39 -6.26 -6.53
C MET A 462 16.66 -6.97 -5.21
N SER A 463 17.27 -6.35 -4.19
CA SER A 463 17.44 -7.03 -2.89
C SER A 463 16.14 -7.15 -2.07
N ASN A 464 15.21 -6.23 -2.30
CA ASN A 464 13.95 -6.08 -1.59
C ASN A 464 12.86 -5.68 -2.61
N ASN A 465 11.63 -5.50 -2.12
CA ASN A 465 10.53 -4.86 -2.86
C ASN A 465 10.14 -5.62 -4.15
N ILE A 466 10.23 -6.96 -4.07
CA ILE A 466 9.71 -7.91 -5.05
C ILE A 466 8.50 -8.61 -4.44
N LYS A 467 7.34 -8.40 -5.04
CA LYS A 467 6.10 -9.13 -4.74
C LYS A 467 5.61 -9.80 -6.02
N MET A 468 5.22 -11.07 -5.94
CA MET A 468 4.85 -11.88 -7.11
C MET A 468 3.67 -12.81 -6.81
N TRP A 469 2.82 -13.04 -7.81
CA TRP A 469 1.59 -13.81 -7.69
C TRP A 469 1.39 -14.77 -8.86
N ARG A 470 0.58 -15.82 -8.64
CA ARG A 470 0.10 -16.75 -9.68
C ARG A 470 -1.24 -17.36 -9.29
N THR A 471 -1.92 -17.99 -10.23
CA THR A 471 -2.99 -18.96 -9.93
C THR A 471 -2.41 -20.36 -9.71
N ALA A 472 -3.01 -21.17 -8.84
CA ALA A 472 -2.58 -22.55 -8.62
C ALA A 472 -3.22 -23.52 -9.63
N ASN A 473 -4.45 -23.25 -10.05
CA ASN A 473 -5.14 -23.91 -11.15
C ASN A 473 -5.05 -23.10 -12.45
N VAL A 474 -5.36 -23.75 -13.56
CA VAL A 474 -5.38 -23.14 -14.89
C VAL A 474 -6.81 -23.08 -15.41
N ASP A 475 -7.28 -21.88 -15.76
CA ASP A 475 -8.53 -21.65 -16.48
C ASP A 475 -8.23 -21.10 -17.90
N PRO A 476 -8.41 -21.91 -18.96
CA PRO A 476 -8.17 -21.48 -20.33
C PRO A 476 -9.03 -20.31 -20.82
N GLU A 477 -10.12 -19.96 -20.13
CA GLU A 477 -10.98 -18.82 -20.49
C GLU A 477 -10.48 -17.49 -19.90
N ASN A 478 -9.52 -17.50 -18.95
CA ASN A 478 -8.91 -16.30 -18.37
C ASN A 478 -7.38 -16.25 -18.64
N PRO A 479 -6.85 -15.24 -19.36
CA PRO A 479 -5.43 -15.15 -19.69
C PRO A 479 -4.49 -15.00 -18.48
N TYR A 480 -5.02 -14.59 -17.32
CA TYR A 480 -4.26 -14.43 -16.08
C TYR A 480 -4.32 -15.67 -15.17
N ALA A 481 -5.18 -16.63 -15.49
CA ALA A 481 -5.26 -17.94 -14.84
C ALA A 481 -4.50 -19.02 -15.64
N ASP A 482 -3.30 -18.69 -16.11
CA ASP A 482 -2.42 -19.59 -16.88
C ASP A 482 -1.40 -20.33 -15.99
N GLY A 483 -1.39 -20.06 -14.68
CA GLY A 483 -0.44 -20.61 -13.72
C GLY A 483 0.95 -19.98 -13.75
N LYS A 484 1.17 -18.89 -14.49
CA LYS A 484 2.47 -18.19 -14.53
C LYS A 484 2.63 -17.22 -13.38
N TRP A 485 3.88 -17.05 -12.94
CA TRP A 485 4.27 -16.00 -12.01
C TRP A 485 4.25 -14.63 -12.68
N ARG A 486 3.55 -13.68 -12.06
CA ARG A 486 3.44 -12.26 -12.41
C ARG A 486 3.90 -11.38 -11.25
N PHE A 487 4.28 -10.15 -11.54
CA PHE A 487 4.93 -9.26 -10.58
C PHE A 487 4.06 -8.06 -10.22
N CYS A 488 4.19 -7.59 -8.98
CA CYS A 488 3.52 -6.42 -8.45
C CYS A 488 4.50 -5.26 -8.29
N LEU A 489 4.08 -4.04 -8.62
CA LEU A 489 4.75 -2.85 -8.14
C LEU A 489 4.49 -2.70 -6.64
N HIS A 490 5.57 -2.62 -5.86
CA HIS A 490 5.50 -2.53 -4.41
C HIS A 490 6.66 -1.68 -3.89
N ASP A 491 6.37 -0.86 -2.87
CA ASP A 491 7.34 -0.12 -2.07
C ASP A 491 8.35 0.67 -2.94
N LEU A 492 7.78 1.63 -3.68
CA LEU A 492 8.46 2.49 -4.65
C LEU A 492 8.79 3.87 -4.08
N ASP A 493 8.75 4.07 -2.77
CA ASP A 493 8.90 5.39 -2.14
C ASP A 493 10.32 5.99 -2.34
N PHE A 494 11.36 5.16 -2.48
CA PHE A 494 12.69 5.63 -2.91
C PHE A 494 12.82 5.93 -4.42
N SER A 495 11.76 5.78 -5.21
CA SER A 495 11.71 6.25 -6.60
C SER A 495 11.77 7.78 -6.68
N PHE A 496 12.48 8.32 -7.68
CA PHE A 496 12.62 9.77 -7.93
C PHE A 496 13.22 10.63 -6.78
N GLU A 497 13.36 10.12 -5.56
CA GLU A 497 13.56 10.95 -4.35
C GLU A 497 14.98 11.01 -3.78
N PHE A 498 15.89 10.07 -4.11
CA PHE A 498 17.21 10.01 -3.47
C PHE A 498 18.16 11.15 -3.90
N ALA A 499 18.39 12.11 -3.00
CA ALA A 499 19.45 13.12 -3.06
C ALA A 499 19.93 13.54 -1.66
N TRP A 500 21.06 12.98 -1.21
CA TRP A 500 21.68 13.35 0.07
C TRP A 500 22.48 14.65 -0.06
N GLY A 501 21.82 15.79 0.16
CA GLY A 501 22.48 17.10 0.27
C GLY A 501 21.61 18.28 -0.16
N ASP A 502 21.92 19.45 0.40
CA ASP A 502 21.14 20.70 0.29
C ASP A 502 20.99 21.27 -1.15
N ASN A 503 21.57 20.61 -2.16
CA ASN A 503 21.51 20.97 -3.57
C ASN A 503 20.68 19.98 -4.43
N GLY A 504 19.98 19.01 -3.83
CA GLY A 504 18.92 18.22 -4.50
C GLY A 504 19.36 17.21 -5.57
N LEU A 505 20.66 17.00 -5.80
CA LEU A 505 21.18 16.20 -6.93
C LEU A 505 22.40 15.34 -6.54
N SER A 506 22.22 14.41 -5.59
CA SER A 506 23.33 13.59 -5.04
C SER A 506 22.96 12.13 -4.70
N GLY A 507 21.89 11.60 -5.30
CA GLY A 507 21.65 10.16 -5.47
C GLY A 507 21.48 9.84 -6.95
N ALA A 508 20.91 8.69 -7.33
CA ALA A 508 20.95 8.19 -8.73
C ALA A 508 20.40 9.21 -9.74
N ASN A 509 19.35 9.93 -9.35
CA ASN A 509 18.73 10.97 -10.16
C ASN A 509 19.69 12.16 -10.40
N GLY A 510 20.52 12.53 -9.41
CA GLY A 510 21.58 13.54 -9.59
C GLY A 510 22.65 13.12 -10.60
N TYR A 511 23.00 11.83 -10.63
CA TYR A 511 24.00 11.28 -11.57
C TYR A 511 23.47 11.04 -12.99
N LEU A 512 22.15 10.94 -13.17
CA LEU A 512 21.48 10.76 -14.47
C LEU A 512 21.15 12.08 -15.19
N LEU A 513 21.07 13.20 -14.46
CA LEU A 513 20.55 14.47 -14.96
C LEU A 513 21.61 15.46 -15.49
N TYR A 514 22.91 15.16 -15.35
CA TYR A 514 23.98 16.06 -15.79
C TYR A 514 24.90 15.42 -16.83
N ASP A 515 25.14 16.15 -17.93
CA ASP A 515 26.33 15.96 -18.76
C ASP A 515 27.57 16.18 -17.88
N GLN A 516 28.45 15.18 -17.81
CA GLN A 516 29.62 15.20 -16.92
C GLN A 516 30.67 16.26 -17.30
N SER A 517 30.48 17.02 -18.38
CA SER A 517 31.34 18.17 -18.72
C SER A 517 31.26 19.32 -17.72
N ASP A 518 30.15 19.50 -16.99
CA ASP A 518 29.93 20.64 -16.09
C ASP A 518 30.15 20.34 -14.59
N TYR A 519 30.31 19.07 -14.18
CA TYR A 519 30.46 18.71 -12.76
C TYR A 519 31.92 18.76 -12.27
N SER A 520 32.46 19.97 -12.10
CA SER A 520 33.76 20.18 -11.44
C SER A 520 33.65 20.22 -9.91
N TYR A 521 33.20 19.14 -9.28
CA TYR A 521 33.26 19.04 -7.82
C TYR A 521 34.72 18.87 -7.37
N SER A 522 35.23 19.79 -6.55
CA SER A 522 36.57 19.68 -5.99
C SER A 522 36.66 18.46 -5.06
N VAL A 523 37.67 17.61 -5.29
CA VAL A 523 37.94 16.36 -4.55
C VAL A 523 38.37 16.61 -3.09
N ASP A 524 38.37 17.87 -2.63
CA ASP A 524 39.01 18.33 -1.40
C ASP A 524 38.14 18.21 -0.12
N SER A 525 36.89 17.74 -0.19
CA SER A 525 35.95 17.72 0.94
C SER A 525 35.46 16.35 1.41
N PHE A 526 35.97 15.25 0.86
CA PHE A 526 35.72 13.89 1.36
C PHE A 526 36.95 13.36 2.12
N ASP A 527 36.73 12.79 3.31
CA ASP A 527 37.83 12.31 4.17
C ASP A 527 38.56 11.11 3.53
N PRO A 528 39.85 11.24 3.17
CA PRO A 528 40.61 10.15 2.57
C PRO A 528 40.69 8.89 3.44
N ALA A 529 40.57 9.01 4.77
CA ALA A 529 40.62 7.87 5.68
C ALA A 529 39.41 6.92 5.54
N TYR A 530 38.26 7.43 5.08
CA TYR A 530 37.09 6.61 4.78
C TYR A 530 37.30 5.77 3.51
N MET A 531 38.07 6.29 2.54
CA MET A 531 38.40 5.60 1.29
C MET A 531 39.45 4.49 1.44
N GLU A 532 40.39 4.61 2.38
CA GLU A 532 41.38 3.54 2.67
C GLU A 532 40.81 2.37 3.50
N SER A 533 39.64 2.55 4.12
CA SER A 533 38.98 1.52 4.95
C SER A 533 37.72 0.91 4.32
N ALA A 534 37.19 1.51 3.25
CA ALA A 534 36.12 0.90 2.46
C ALA A 534 36.66 -0.30 1.64
N PRO A 535 36.03 -1.49 1.70
CA PRO A 535 36.52 -2.69 1.00
C PRO A 535 36.38 -2.63 -0.54
N TYR A 536 35.75 -1.60 -1.09
CA TYR A 536 35.53 -1.43 -2.53
C TYR A 536 36.28 -0.20 -3.06
N THR A 537 37.36 -0.43 -3.81
CA THR A 537 38.26 0.63 -4.28
C THR A 537 37.67 1.39 -5.48
N TYR A 538 37.25 2.64 -5.25
CA TYR A 538 36.87 3.59 -6.29
C TYR A 538 38.04 3.85 -7.26
N ARG A 539 37.81 3.63 -8.56
CA ARG A 539 38.77 3.98 -9.62
C ARG A 539 38.39 5.31 -10.27
N PRO A 540 39.30 6.31 -10.33
CA PRO A 540 39.04 7.55 -11.06
C PRO A 540 38.71 7.28 -12.53
N GLY A 541 37.57 7.78 -13.00
CA GLY A 541 37.09 7.59 -14.38
C GLY A 541 36.11 6.44 -14.60
N VAL A 542 35.67 5.73 -13.55
CA VAL A 542 34.49 4.86 -13.61
C VAL A 542 33.27 5.69 -13.20
N ASN A 543 32.23 5.71 -14.03
CA ASN A 543 30.97 6.40 -13.70
C ASN A 543 30.33 5.74 -12.46
N TYR A 544 29.78 6.52 -11.54
CA TYR A 544 29.08 5.99 -10.36
C TYR A 544 27.88 5.10 -10.74
N LEU A 545 27.28 5.37 -11.90
CA LEU A 545 26.22 4.58 -12.51
C LEU A 545 26.74 3.22 -13.04
N ASP A 546 27.88 3.20 -13.75
CA ASP A 546 28.56 1.95 -14.18
C ASP A 546 29.12 1.15 -12.98
N PHE A 547 29.37 1.82 -11.86
CA PHE A 547 29.76 1.18 -10.61
C PHE A 547 28.56 0.48 -9.98
N TYR A 548 27.38 1.13 -9.88
CA TYR A 548 26.20 0.52 -9.26
C TYR A 548 25.45 -0.48 -10.16
N LEU A 549 25.18 -0.15 -11.42
CA LEU A 549 24.56 -1.10 -12.36
C LEU A 549 25.46 -2.33 -12.52
N GLY A 550 26.77 -2.14 -12.70
CA GLY A 550 27.73 -3.24 -12.86
C GLY A 550 28.03 -4.06 -11.59
N ASN A 551 28.07 -3.46 -10.39
CA ASN A 551 28.46 -4.17 -9.15
C ASN A 551 27.30 -4.55 -8.21
N ALA A 552 26.12 -3.94 -8.36
CA ALA A 552 24.93 -4.25 -7.55
C ALA A 552 23.92 -5.06 -8.38
N TYR A 553 23.34 -4.46 -9.42
CA TYR A 553 22.23 -5.06 -10.17
C TYR A 553 22.66 -6.16 -11.16
N LEU A 554 23.83 -6.00 -11.80
CA LEU A 554 24.35 -6.92 -12.82
C LEU A 554 25.54 -7.77 -12.34
N ASN A 555 25.79 -7.82 -11.02
CA ASN A 555 26.89 -8.59 -10.48
C ASN A 555 26.56 -10.09 -10.45
N TYR A 556 26.92 -10.72 -11.56
CA TYR A 556 26.72 -12.14 -11.83
C TYR A 556 27.30 -13.07 -10.75
N ASN A 557 28.41 -12.68 -10.11
CA ASN A 557 29.04 -13.48 -9.06
C ASN A 557 28.38 -13.33 -7.67
N GLY A 558 27.35 -12.47 -7.53
CA GLY A 558 26.69 -12.21 -6.24
C GLY A 558 27.57 -11.53 -5.19
N VAL A 559 28.71 -10.95 -5.57
CA VAL A 559 29.68 -10.29 -4.66
C VAL A 559 29.47 -8.77 -4.56
N GLY A 560 28.27 -8.31 -4.92
CA GLY A 560 27.78 -7.00 -4.48
C GLY A 560 27.27 -7.10 -3.05
N THR A 561 26.72 -6.02 -2.51
CA THR A 561 26.03 -6.03 -1.21
C THR A 561 24.65 -6.73 -1.23
N LEU A 562 24.35 -7.52 -2.27
CA LEU A 562 23.04 -8.10 -2.58
C LEU A 562 23.19 -9.61 -2.85
N SER A 563 22.22 -10.43 -2.44
CA SER A 563 22.33 -11.91 -2.53
C SER A 563 22.11 -12.47 -3.95
N PRO A 564 22.65 -13.66 -4.29
CA PRO A 564 22.48 -14.28 -5.61
C PRO A 564 21.01 -14.56 -6.00
N GLU A 565 20.15 -14.82 -5.02
CA GLU A 565 18.70 -15.08 -5.20
C GLU A 565 17.91 -13.86 -5.70
N ASN A 566 18.52 -12.68 -5.64
CA ASN A 566 17.88 -11.40 -5.94
C ASN A 566 18.22 -10.89 -7.35
N THR A 567 19.32 -11.37 -7.94
CA THR A 567 19.72 -11.04 -9.32
C THR A 567 19.34 -12.13 -10.33
N CYS A 568 19.09 -13.38 -9.90
CA CYS A 568 18.80 -14.50 -10.79
C CYS A 568 17.56 -14.31 -11.67
N LEU A 569 16.55 -13.57 -11.20
CA LEU A 569 15.37 -13.19 -12.00
C LEU A 569 15.75 -12.43 -13.28
N PHE A 570 16.78 -11.59 -13.25
CA PHE A 570 17.26 -10.89 -14.44
C PHE A 570 18.41 -11.64 -15.13
N SER A 571 19.38 -12.14 -14.36
CA SER A 571 20.58 -12.77 -14.92
C SER A 571 20.32 -14.13 -15.57
N ALA A 572 19.20 -14.80 -15.26
CA ALA A 572 18.74 -15.94 -16.04
C ALA A 572 18.47 -15.54 -17.48
N PHE A 573 17.68 -14.49 -17.76
CA PHE A 573 17.26 -14.14 -19.12
C PHE A 573 18.28 -13.31 -19.92
N VAL A 574 19.26 -12.68 -19.27
CA VAL A 574 20.17 -11.71 -19.93
C VAL A 574 21.07 -12.30 -21.04
N TYR A 575 21.22 -13.63 -21.14
CA TYR A 575 21.99 -14.27 -22.21
C TYR A 575 21.14 -14.66 -23.43
N ASP A 576 19.81 -14.53 -23.35
CA ASP A 576 18.89 -14.79 -24.44
C ASP A 576 18.78 -13.57 -25.37
N GLU A 577 18.94 -13.79 -26.68
CA GLU A 577 18.99 -12.72 -27.68
C GLU A 577 17.60 -12.10 -27.91
N ASP A 578 16.55 -12.93 -27.98
CA ASP A 578 15.16 -12.50 -28.18
C ASP A 578 14.66 -11.69 -26.96
N PHE A 579 14.98 -12.11 -25.73
CA PHE A 579 14.72 -11.36 -24.51
C PHE A 579 15.41 -9.99 -24.53
N ARG A 580 16.70 -9.92 -24.91
CA ARG A 580 17.43 -8.65 -24.97
C ARG A 580 16.84 -7.66 -25.97
N GLU A 581 16.49 -8.12 -27.17
CA GLU A 581 15.82 -7.27 -28.16
C GLU A 581 14.47 -6.74 -27.65
N THR A 582 13.67 -7.62 -27.03
CA THR A 582 12.35 -7.28 -26.46
C THR A 582 12.46 -6.30 -25.29
N PHE A 583 13.39 -6.55 -24.35
CA PHE A 583 13.67 -5.68 -23.22
C PHE A 583 14.17 -4.30 -23.67
N ALA A 584 15.03 -4.25 -24.70
CA ALA A 584 15.49 -2.99 -25.27
C ALA A 584 14.35 -2.20 -25.92
N ALA A 585 13.46 -2.85 -26.66
CA ALA A 585 12.28 -2.20 -27.24
C ALA A 585 11.34 -1.67 -26.14
N ARG A 586 11.00 -2.51 -25.15
CA ARG A 586 10.14 -2.13 -24.04
C ARG A 586 10.72 -1.02 -23.16
N SER A 587 12.05 -0.93 -23.04
CA SER A 587 12.69 0.15 -22.28
C SER A 587 12.39 1.54 -22.86
N GLN A 588 12.18 1.64 -24.18
CA GLN A 588 11.79 2.87 -24.85
C GLN A 588 10.34 3.24 -24.52
N GLU A 589 9.43 2.25 -24.52
CA GLU A 589 8.02 2.46 -24.18
C GLU A 589 7.81 2.88 -22.72
N ILE A 590 8.53 2.25 -21.77
CA ILE A 590 8.51 2.66 -20.36
C ILE A 590 9.07 4.09 -20.20
N ALA A 591 10.11 4.46 -20.95
CA ALA A 591 10.59 5.84 -20.96
C ALA A 591 9.56 6.82 -21.57
N GLU A 592 8.85 6.45 -22.63
CA GLU A 592 7.75 7.26 -23.20
C GLU A 592 6.63 7.49 -22.18
N ILE A 593 6.23 6.46 -21.42
CA ILE A 593 5.23 6.57 -20.34
C ILE A 593 5.64 7.64 -19.31
N TYR A 594 6.81 7.50 -18.69
CA TYR A 594 7.25 8.36 -17.58
C TYR A 594 7.91 9.69 -18.02
N THR A 595 8.07 9.97 -19.31
CA THR A 595 8.45 11.30 -19.85
C THR A 595 7.30 12.03 -20.53
N SER A 596 6.12 11.43 -20.59
CA SER A 596 4.95 12.02 -21.24
C SER A 596 4.43 13.27 -20.51
N ASP A 597 3.80 14.16 -21.26
CA ASP A 597 3.02 15.28 -20.69
C ASP A 597 1.93 14.75 -19.73
N ALA A 598 1.34 13.58 -20.02
CA ALA A 598 0.35 12.94 -19.15
C ALA A 598 0.91 12.54 -17.77
N ALA A 599 2.19 12.13 -17.67
CA ALA A 599 2.83 11.85 -16.39
C ALA A 599 3.06 13.13 -15.56
N LEU A 600 3.23 14.28 -16.22
CA LEU A 600 3.25 15.59 -15.55
C LEU A 600 1.83 16.03 -15.15
N GLU A 601 0.82 15.80 -15.99
CA GLU A 601 -0.59 16.07 -15.67
C GLU A 601 -1.04 15.28 -14.42
N ILE A 602 -0.71 13.99 -14.32
CA ILE A 602 -0.98 13.17 -13.12
C ILE A 602 -0.29 13.75 -11.87
N LEU A 603 0.95 14.25 -11.99
CA LEU A 603 1.66 14.86 -10.86
C LEU A 603 1.04 16.19 -10.42
N ASP A 604 0.58 16.99 -11.38
CA ASP A 604 -0.11 18.27 -11.14
C ASP A 604 -1.48 18.04 -10.50
N GLU A 605 -2.26 17.05 -10.96
CA GLU A 605 -3.52 16.61 -10.34
C GLU A 605 -3.32 16.15 -8.89
N MET A 606 -2.33 15.29 -8.64
CA MET A 606 -2.04 14.79 -7.29
C MET A 606 -1.53 15.91 -6.36
N GLU A 607 -0.86 16.93 -6.89
CA GLU A 607 -0.50 18.13 -6.11
C GLU A 607 -1.74 18.98 -5.78
N GLU A 608 -2.65 19.20 -6.73
CA GLU A 608 -3.87 19.98 -6.53
C GLU A 608 -4.82 19.31 -5.53
N GLU A 609 -5.02 17.98 -5.64
CA GLU A 609 -5.89 17.19 -4.76
C GLU A 609 -5.49 17.31 -3.27
N VAL A 610 -4.19 17.48 -2.98
CA VAL A 610 -3.67 17.49 -1.60
C VAL A 610 -3.18 18.86 -1.11
N ASP A 611 -3.28 19.93 -1.89
CA ASP A 611 -2.62 21.21 -1.58
C ASP A 611 -3.05 21.84 -0.24
N THR A 612 -4.35 21.89 0.07
CA THR A 612 -4.84 22.38 1.36
C THR A 612 -4.65 21.35 2.49
N PRO A 613 -5.01 20.06 2.30
CA PRO A 613 -4.82 19.05 3.34
C PRO A 613 -3.35 18.84 3.77
N ILE A 614 -2.38 18.94 2.85
CA ILE A 614 -0.97 18.72 3.20
C ILE A 614 -0.41 19.86 4.05
N GLN A 615 -0.89 21.10 3.87
CA GLN A 615 -0.56 22.23 4.77
C GLN A 615 -0.95 21.91 6.23
N ARG A 616 -2.08 21.24 6.42
CA ARG A 616 -2.58 20.81 7.73
C ARG A 616 -1.78 19.64 8.30
N HIS A 617 -1.48 18.64 7.46
CA HIS A 617 -0.65 17.50 7.84
C HIS A 617 0.76 17.95 8.28
N VAL A 618 1.43 18.82 7.50
CA VAL A 618 2.77 19.30 7.88
C VAL A 618 2.73 20.15 9.15
N LEU A 619 1.73 21.02 9.35
CA LEU A 619 1.61 21.77 10.61
C LEU A 619 1.57 20.84 11.83
N ARG A 620 0.75 19.78 11.75
CA ARG A 620 0.61 18.79 12.83
C ARG A 620 1.88 17.97 13.10
N TRP A 621 2.63 17.60 12.06
CA TRP A 621 3.72 16.61 12.16
C TRP A 621 5.12 17.12 11.80
N ASN A 622 5.31 18.43 11.63
CA ASN A 622 6.61 19.03 11.29
C ASN A 622 7.71 18.60 12.28
N ARG A 623 8.87 18.20 11.74
CA ARG A 623 10.06 17.86 12.53
C ARG A 623 11.15 18.89 12.25
N THR A 624 11.71 19.50 13.30
CA THR A 624 12.64 20.64 13.14
C THR A 624 14.13 20.29 13.26
N GLN A 625 14.49 19.01 13.33
CA GLN A 625 15.88 18.56 13.50
C GLN A 625 16.20 17.31 12.67
N TRP A 626 17.50 17.16 12.36
CA TRP A 626 18.05 16.63 11.09
C TRP A 626 17.90 17.63 9.92
N ASN A 627 18.65 17.42 8.82
CA ASN A 627 18.70 18.30 7.63
C ASN A 627 17.40 18.19 6.78
N ASP A 628 16.26 18.05 7.45
CA ASP A 628 15.13 17.24 6.98
C ASP A 628 13.79 17.85 7.48
N SER A 629 13.75 19.18 7.58
CA SER A 629 12.56 19.92 7.98
C SER A 629 11.45 19.74 6.94
N PHE A 630 10.32 19.16 7.34
CA PHE A 630 9.18 18.96 6.45
C PHE A 630 8.09 20.01 6.70
N ASP A 631 8.18 21.10 5.94
CA ASP A 631 7.15 22.11 5.82
C ASP A 631 6.61 22.18 4.37
N TYR A 632 5.52 22.92 4.18
CA TYR A 632 4.85 23.06 2.88
C TYR A 632 5.76 23.63 1.78
N SER A 633 6.70 24.52 2.11
CA SER A 633 7.66 25.07 1.13
C SER A 633 8.70 24.02 0.72
N VAL A 634 9.11 23.15 1.65
CA VAL A 634 9.97 22.01 1.35
C VAL A 634 9.24 20.99 0.48
N TRP A 635 7.99 20.63 0.82
CA TRP A 635 7.16 19.76 -0.01
C TRP A 635 7.01 20.28 -1.46
N LYS A 636 6.65 21.56 -1.64
CA LYS A 636 6.60 22.21 -2.96
C LYS A 636 7.95 22.17 -3.70
N ASN A 637 9.07 22.33 -2.99
CA ASN A 637 10.40 22.21 -3.59
C ASN A 637 10.65 20.77 -4.08
N LYS A 638 10.33 19.75 -3.28
CA LYS A 638 10.47 18.34 -3.66
C LYS A 638 9.63 18.00 -4.90
N LEU A 639 8.37 18.43 -4.97
CA LEU A 639 7.54 18.27 -6.17
C LEU A 639 8.13 18.99 -7.40
N SER A 640 8.66 20.20 -7.23
CA SER A 640 9.37 20.90 -8.31
C SER A 640 10.62 20.14 -8.81
N ASN A 641 11.30 19.40 -7.93
CA ASN A 641 12.41 18.54 -8.34
C ASN A 641 11.91 17.30 -9.09
N THR A 642 10.81 16.66 -8.66
CA THR A 642 10.18 15.55 -9.39
C THR A 642 9.75 15.98 -10.80
N ARG A 643 9.10 17.15 -10.95
CA ARG A 643 8.79 17.73 -12.27
C ARG A 643 10.03 17.94 -13.13
N ALA A 644 11.11 18.49 -12.55
CA ALA A 644 12.36 18.66 -13.25
C ALA A 644 12.94 17.31 -13.71
N VAL A 645 12.92 16.27 -12.86
CA VAL A 645 13.37 14.91 -13.19
C VAL A 645 12.58 14.32 -14.35
N LEU A 646 11.24 14.40 -14.32
CA LEU A 646 10.37 13.91 -15.40
C LEU A 646 10.64 14.63 -16.73
N ALA A 647 10.71 15.97 -16.70
CA ALA A 647 10.92 16.79 -17.89
C ALA A 647 12.35 16.73 -18.48
N SER A 648 13.35 16.30 -17.70
CA SER A 648 14.77 16.28 -18.12
C SER A 648 15.37 14.87 -18.27
N ARG A 649 14.69 13.81 -17.85
CA ARG A 649 15.03 12.42 -18.18
C ARG A 649 14.69 12.06 -19.65
N THR A 650 15.12 12.89 -20.60
CA THR A 650 15.10 12.50 -22.02
C THR A 650 16.01 11.29 -22.22
N ASN A 651 15.38 10.10 -22.30
CA ASN A 651 16.00 8.82 -22.62
C ASN A 651 17.37 8.61 -21.95
N CYS A 652 17.38 8.17 -20.69
CA CYS A 652 18.60 7.74 -20.00
C CYS A 652 19.33 6.57 -20.70
N TYR A 653 18.66 5.87 -21.63
CA TYR A 653 19.24 4.88 -22.55
C TYR A 653 19.68 5.47 -23.90
N GLY A 654 19.38 6.74 -24.18
CA GLY A 654 19.54 7.45 -25.46
C GLY A 654 20.57 8.58 -25.45
N ILE A 655 21.32 8.76 -24.36
CA ILE A 655 22.51 9.64 -24.32
C ILE A 655 23.58 9.19 -25.34
N TYR A 656 23.47 7.96 -25.88
CA TYR A 656 24.17 7.53 -27.09
C TYR A 656 23.20 7.28 -28.26
N PRO A 657 23.39 7.93 -29.43
CA PRO A 657 22.44 7.90 -30.55
C PRO A 657 22.39 6.57 -31.36
N ASN A 658 22.77 5.45 -30.74
CA ASN A 658 23.04 4.16 -31.41
C ASN A 658 22.46 2.92 -30.65
N ASN A 659 21.51 3.08 -29.71
CA ASN A 659 21.06 2.03 -28.75
C ASN A 659 22.16 1.48 -27.80
N ASP A 660 23.37 2.04 -27.92
CA ASP A 660 24.64 1.58 -27.35
C ASP A 660 24.71 1.69 -25.81
N TYR A 661 23.73 2.30 -25.11
CA TYR A 661 23.82 2.43 -23.65
C TYR A 661 23.46 1.14 -22.92
N LEU A 662 22.32 0.51 -23.22
CA LEU A 662 21.94 -0.77 -22.61
C LEU A 662 22.95 -1.86 -23.00
N ASP A 663 23.31 -1.90 -24.29
CA ASP A 663 24.35 -2.80 -24.78
C ASP A 663 25.71 -2.52 -24.12
N ARG A 664 26.08 -1.26 -23.77
CA ARG A 664 27.29 -0.99 -22.98
C ARG A 664 27.17 -1.32 -21.50
N GLN A 665 25.99 -1.25 -20.87
CA GLN A 665 25.85 -1.70 -19.48
C GLN A 665 25.95 -3.23 -19.41
N ILE A 666 25.31 -3.93 -20.36
CA ILE A 666 25.46 -5.38 -20.55
C ILE A 666 26.91 -5.73 -20.93
N GLU A 667 27.50 -5.07 -21.94
CA GLU A 667 28.90 -5.28 -22.33
C GLU A 667 29.87 -4.92 -21.21
N ALA A 668 29.63 -3.90 -20.38
CA ALA A 668 30.53 -3.54 -19.27
C ALA A 668 30.50 -4.56 -18.13
N ALA A 669 29.32 -5.13 -17.84
CA ALA A 669 29.21 -6.30 -16.96
C ALA A 669 29.98 -7.50 -17.56
N PHE A 670 29.79 -7.78 -18.85
CA PHE A 670 30.52 -8.82 -19.60
C PHE A 670 32.04 -8.59 -19.68
N TRP A 671 32.51 -7.33 -19.84
CA TRP A 671 33.93 -7.01 -20.00
C TRP A 671 34.68 -7.19 -18.69
N ARG A 672 34.03 -6.96 -17.54
CA ARG A 672 34.60 -7.29 -16.23
C ARG A 672 34.66 -8.81 -16.05
N TYR A 673 33.57 -9.53 -16.33
CA TYR A 673 33.53 -11.00 -16.29
C TYR A 673 34.67 -11.65 -17.10
N LEU A 674 34.88 -11.24 -18.36
CA LEU A 674 35.95 -11.79 -19.21
C LEU A 674 37.38 -11.47 -18.74
N ASN A 675 37.58 -10.48 -17.86
CA ASN A 675 38.91 -10.10 -17.38
C ASN A 675 39.20 -10.54 -15.94
N ASP A 676 38.21 -10.71 -15.06
CA ASP A 676 38.44 -11.27 -13.72
C ASP A 676 38.79 -12.77 -13.77
N ILE A 677 38.39 -13.50 -14.82
CA ILE A 677 38.88 -14.86 -15.13
C ILE A 677 40.42 -14.87 -15.35
N SER A 678 41.07 -13.72 -15.56
CA SER A 678 42.54 -13.62 -15.71
C SER A 678 43.31 -13.32 -14.42
N TYR A 679 42.63 -13.11 -13.29
CA TYR A 679 43.28 -12.68 -12.04
C TYR A 679 43.69 -13.80 -11.07
N ASP A 680 43.51 -15.07 -11.47
CA ASP A 680 43.95 -16.25 -10.69
C ASP A 680 44.88 -17.17 -11.54
N ALA A 681 45.93 -16.56 -12.13
CA ALA A 681 46.97 -17.22 -12.94
C ALA A 681 48.39 -16.67 -12.65
#